data_AF-A0A2M4AQ75-F1
#
_entry.id   AF-A0A2M4AQ75-F1
#
_cell.length_a   1.000
_cell.length_b   1.000
_cell.length_c   1.000
_cell.angle_alpha   90.00
_cell.angle_beta   90.00
_cell.angle_gamma   90.00
#
_symmetry.space_group_name_H-M   'P 1'
#
loop_
_entity.id
_entity.type
_entity.pdbx_description
1 polymer ?
#
loop_
_entity_poly.entity_id
_entity_poly.type
_entity_poly.pdbx_seq_one_letter_code
_entity_poly.pdbx_strand_id
1 'polypeptide(L)'
;MSEVGVNSKAETMHPATPSAWEQLTNPALAEQQQQTQQLQSQQSQVTRPQLQASSPTAVSNNNSSVPVTPTKSSPPDVASGAPTTPGPPGPGTPAANFSEELAPELVQQGWRKFWSKREGRPYFWNKLSGESLWEPPMLNRGQQQFDPLTDPLGICSSTPVGSNGPLPHTNSSYGGGNSTLASPQNSTLKRRASEDAHMGASGTGGAPPLKKYVLPGPWDLEVATNALIYERLPTTFPQPYPEVEALRGSLTLRLAKTYEDLCNKRESIAPPKDSFQRWLMERRIIDQGIDPLLPSQCSPEISPLMYREILRDIPIRIVKPKFTGDARKQLSRYCDAAKKIVERRGASEDSKKIVKWNADDAYEWLRKTVGASYEDFQDRLTHLQRQCEPHIISTVRVSVEQLCNKLYLLSVQHARTIRERHAQILKESGIPELTAPLQPPVTRKVWCYPVQFALPSPRMPQIDYTTDRDHMVIKYTNTSVMAAPDTHVINISHLQKLEQLYRYNCFDDKKFDLFIGRTYCMLKRYSTFLGSNANPNHQDPELTQSALPAVVFECLHQHFNVTFECFASPLNCYFRQYCSMFGDTDSFFGSRGSFLDFKPVSGSFQVNPPYCEELIDATLQHIDRLLTDSADPLSFIVFLQEWKDPALKCLSKIADSPYKRKQLVVMGMEHEYRHGMQHCIPKSEVNFKSIVGTMVVWLQNAAGYAKWAPTEPRVDALLEAFRPGRERDRDKTASSVSIQPSCSASASSPEATGSGSNNDVSTGASKSSASATV
;
A
#
# COMPACT_ATOMS: atom_id res chain seq x y z
N MET A 1 33.34 17.88 -71.83
CA MET A 1 34.04 17.35 -70.63
C MET A 1 33.42 18.03 -69.44
N SER A 2 32.86 17.27 -68.51
CA SER A 2 31.93 17.79 -67.51
C SER A 2 32.64 18.02 -66.18
N GLU A 3 32.63 19.25 -65.68
CA GLU A 3 33.04 19.54 -64.30
C GLU A 3 31.94 19.12 -63.32
N VAL A 4 32.30 18.40 -62.26
CA VAL A 4 31.48 18.26 -61.05
C VAL A 4 32.41 18.41 -59.85
N GLY A 5 32.17 19.46 -59.06
CA GLY A 5 32.97 19.79 -57.88
C GLY A 5 32.73 18.82 -56.71
N VAL A 6 33.80 18.52 -55.99
CA VAL A 6 33.77 17.74 -54.74
C VAL A 6 33.14 18.58 -53.63
N ASN A 7 32.16 18.05 -52.91
CA ASN A 7 31.60 18.68 -51.73
C ASN A 7 31.61 17.71 -50.54
N SER A 8 32.60 17.88 -49.66
CA SER A 8 32.79 17.06 -48.45
C SER A 8 31.85 17.54 -47.33
N LYS A 9 30.91 16.70 -46.90
CA LYS A 9 30.20 16.88 -45.62
C LYS A 9 30.84 15.99 -44.56
N ALA A 10 31.26 16.60 -43.45
CA ALA A 10 31.71 15.88 -42.27
C ALA A 10 30.52 15.18 -41.60
N GLU A 11 30.68 13.90 -41.26
CA GLU A 11 29.73 13.21 -40.40
C GLU A 11 29.84 13.76 -38.98
N THR A 12 28.73 14.27 -38.44
CA THR A 12 28.61 14.63 -37.03
C THR A 12 28.60 13.36 -36.18
N MET A 13 29.74 13.01 -35.60
CA MET A 13 29.81 12.01 -34.53
C MET A 13 28.96 12.47 -33.34
N HIS A 14 27.82 11.82 -33.13
CA HIS A 14 27.17 11.86 -31.82
C HIS A 14 28.12 11.20 -30.80
N PRO A 15 28.29 11.78 -29.59
CA PRO A 15 29.09 11.14 -28.55
C PRO A 15 28.43 9.80 -28.19
N ALA A 16 29.24 8.74 -28.07
CA ALA A 16 28.76 7.42 -27.69
C ALA A 16 28.08 7.49 -26.31
N THR A 17 26.88 6.92 -26.20
CA THR A 17 26.17 6.83 -24.92
C THR A 17 27.05 6.06 -23.92
N PRO A 18 27.37 6.63 -22.74
CA PRO A 18 28.17 5.92 -21.74
C PRO A 18 27.44 4.65 -21.32
N SER A 19 28.19 3.56 -21.20
CA SER A 19 27.66 2.26 -20.81
C SER A 19 27.11 2.25 -19.39
N ALA A 20 26.36 1.21 -19.03
CA ALA A 20 25.85 1.02 -17.66
C ALA A 20 26.99 0.97 -16.63
N TRP A 21 28.16 0.44 -16.99
CA TRP A 21 29.36 0.46 -16.15
C TRP A 21 29.93 1.86 -15.93
N GLU A 22 30.03 2.70 -16.98
CA GLU A 22 30.49 4.09 -16.83
C GLU A 22 29.50 4.93 -16.01
N GLN A 23 28.19 4.72 -16.19
CA GLN A 23 27.16 5.37 -15.37
C GLN A 23 27.23 4.95 -13.89
N LEU A 24 27.56 3.68 -13.60
CA LEU A 24 27.73 3.17 -12.24
C LEU A 24 29.04 3.59 -11.56
N THR A 25 30.10 3.83 -12.33
CA THR A 25 31.43 4.17 -11.80
C THR A 25 31.74 5.66 -11.81
N ASN A 26 30.97 6.48 -12.51
CA ASN A 26 31.11 7.94 -12.53
C ASN A 26 29.75 8.63 -12.30
N PRO A 27 29.41 8.98 -11.04
CA PRO A 27 28.10 9.57 -10.71
C PRO A 27 27.79 10.87 -11.48
N ALA A 28 28.80 11.67 -11.79
CA ALA A 28 28.64 12.95 -12.49
C ALA A 28 28.05 12.78 -13.91
N LEU A 29 28.30 11.64 -14.58
CA LEU A 29 27.69 11.32 -15.88
C LEU A 29 26.21 11.01 -15.75
N ALA A 30 25.79 10.32 -14.69
CA ALA A 30 24.38 10.02 -14.42
C ALA A 30 23.60 11.29 -14.04
N GLU A 31 24.19 12.15 -13.20
CA GLU A 31 23.61 13.43 -12.80
C GLU A 31 23.50 14.41 -13.98
N GLN A 32 24.52 14.52 -14.84
CA GLN A 32 24.44 15.32 -16.07
C GLN A 32 23.30 14.86 -16.98
N GLN A 33 23.09 13.55 -17.12
CA GLN A 33 22.03 13.02 -17.98
C GLN A 33 20.63 13.30 -17.39
N GLN A 34 20.46 13.16 -16.06
CA GLN A 34 19.22 13.54 -15.37
C GLN A 34 18.94 15.04 -15.47
N GLN A 35 19.94 15.92 -15.28
CA GLN A 35 19.76 17.37 -15.45
C GLN A 35 19.42 17.75 -16.89
N THR A 36 20.09 17.14 -17.88
CA THR A 36 19.81 17.40 -19.30
C THR A 36 18.39 16.94 -19.68
N GLN A 37 17.90 15.84 -19.11
CA GLN A 37 16.52 15.37 -19.31
C GLN A 37 15.47 16.21 -18.54
N GLN A 38 15.79 16.73 -17.35
CA GLN A 38 14.92 17.73 -16.68
C GLN A 38 14.81 19.02 -17.50
N LEU A 39 15.89 19.46 -18.14
CA LEU A 39 15.88 20.61 -19.05
C LEU A 39 15.05 20.35 -20.32
N GLN A 40 15.17 19.16 -20.93
CA GLN A 40 14.37 18.80 -22.12
C GLN A 40 12.88 18.62 -21.80
N SER A 41 12.53 18.05 -20.64
CA SER A 41 11.13 17.93 -20.21
C SER A 41 10.51 19.28 -19.82
N GLN A 42 11.28 20.22 -19.27
CA GLN A 42 10.81 21.60 -19.05
C GLN A 42 10.64 22.40 -20.35
N GLN A 43 11.45 22.17 -21.38
CA GLN A 43 11.31 22.87 -22.67
C GLN A 43 10.02 22.54 -23.45
N SER A 44 9.24 21.56 -23.00
CA SER A 44 7.94 21.22 -23.59
C SER A 44 6.76 22.00 -22.98
N GLN A 45 6.98 22.89 -22.00
CA GLN A 45 5.92 23.74 -21.44
C GLN A 45 6.34 25.21 -21.22
N VAL A 46 5.64 26.10 -21.94
CA VAL A 46 5.44 27.53 -21.70
C VAL A 46 6.64 28.48 -21.92
N THR A 47 6.57 29.20 -23.04
CA THR A 47 7.21 30.51 -23.25
C THR A 47 6.41 31.64 -22.60
N ARG A 48 7.03 32.45 -21.72
CA ARG A 48 6.85 33.93 -21.59
C ARG A 48 7.81 34.55 -20.52
N PRO A 49 8.03 35.89 -20.49
CA PRO A 49 9.34 36.46 -20.16
C PRO A 49 9.58 36.89 -18.69
N GLN A 50 10.86 37.13 -18.39
CA GLN A 50 11.40 37.61 -17.10
C GLN A 50 11.03 39.06 -16.77
N LEU A 51 11.01 39.36 -15.46
CA LEU A 51 11.25 40.68 -14.88
C LEU A 51 12.32 40.56 -13.79
N GLN A 52 13.20 41.57 -13.67
CA GLN A 52 14.35 41.61 -12.75
C GLN A 52 14.06 42.39 -11.47
N ALA A 53 14.62 41.94 -10.34
CA ALA A 53 15.13 42.74 -9.19
C ALA A 53 15.67 41.75 -8.12
N SER A 54 16.99 41.54 -7.94
CA SER A 54 17.98 42.39 -7.22
C SER A 54 17.81 42.42 -5.68
N SER A 55 18.67 41.67 -4.98
CA SER A 55 18.88 41.66 -3.52
C SER A 55 19.54 42.96 -3.01
N PRO A 56 19.65 43.19 -1.68
CA PRO A 56 20.89 42.76 -0.99
C PRO A 56 20.77 42.22 0.46
N THR A 57 21.85 41.51 0.85
CA THR A 57 22.53 41.28 2.15
C THR A 57 22.23 42.21 3.36
N ALA A 58 22.49 41.88 4.64
CA ALA A 58 23.02 40.68 5.33
C ALA A 58 22.98 40.88 6.90
N VAL A 59 23.64 39.96 7.63
CA VAL A 59 24.38 40.13 8.91
C VAL A 59 23.81 39.38 10.15
N SER A 60 24.70 38.52 10.66
CA SER A 60 24.67 37.62 11.80
C SER A 60 24.59 38.26 13.19
N ASN A 61 24.02 37.53 14.16
CA ASN A 61 24.60 37.13 15.48
C ASN A 61 23.47 36.73 16.47
N ASN A 62 23.71 36.19 17.67
CA ASN A 62 24.60 35.12 18.18
C ASN A 62 24.27 34.94 19.70
N ASN A 63 24.30 33.70 20.22
CA ASN A 63 24.43 33.33 21.65
C ASN A 63 23.46 33.85 22.77
N SER A 64 22.66 32.89 23.30
CA SER A 64 22.82 32.23 24.62
C SER A 64 22.52 32.88 26.00
N SER A 65 22.09 31.99 26.92
CA SER A 65 21.93 32.06 28.41
C SER A 65 20.74 32.86 29.01
N VAL A 66 19.77 32.32 29.80
CA VAL A 66 19.74 31.47 31.05
C VAL A 66 19.88 32.33 32.34
N PRO A 67 19.28 32.05 33.54
CA PRO A 67 18.19 31.13 34.00
C PRO A 67 17.06 31.83 34.86
N VAL A 68 16.15 31.04 35.48
CA VAL A 68 15.80 30.99 36.95
C VAL A 68 14.32 30.62 37.24
N THR A 69 14.10 29.78 38.27
CA THR A 69 12.84 29.23 38.86
C THR A 69 12.32 30.11 40.03
N PRO A 70 11.42 29.69 40.97
CA PRO A 70 10.32 28.70 41.02
C PRO A 70 8.93 29.43 41.27
N THR A 71 7.74 28.86 41.56
CA THR A 71 7.33 28.06 42.73
C THR A 71 5.84 27.61 42.68
N LYS A 72 5.54 26.54 43.43
CA LYS A 72 4.24 25.95 43.89
C LYS A 72 2.95 26.81 43.92
N SER A 73 1.81 26.17 43.62
CA SER A 73 0.72 25.88 44.60
C SER A 73 -0.33 24.86 44.10
N SER A 74 -0.88 24.04 45.00
CA SER A 74 -1.82 22.89 44.84
C SER A 74 -3.00 22.99 45.84
N PRO A 75 -3.89 21.98 46.07
CA PRO A 75 -4.46 20.92 45.22
C PRO A 75 -5.95 21.25 44.87
N PRO A 76 -7.04 20.86 45.61
CA PRO A 76 -7.61 19.55 46.07
C PRO A 76 -8.61 18.92 45.02
N ASP A 77 -8.87 17.60 44.89
CA ASP A 77 -9.55 16.55 45.73
C ASP A 77 -11.09 16.40 45.43
N VAL A 78 -11.79 15.25 45.49
CA VAL A 78 -11.44 13.85 45.86
C VAL A 78 -12.39 12.78 45.21
N ALA A 79 -11.79 11.63 44.87
CA ALA A 79 -12.18 10.19 44.96
C ALA A 79 -13.64 9.64 45.09
N SER A 80 -13.89 8.55 44.31
CA SER A 80 -14.33 7.17 44.69
C SER A 80 -15.65 6.88 45.47
N GLY A 81 -16.37 5.75 45.31
CA GLY A 81 -16.31 4.62 44.35
C GLY A 81 -16.96 3.28 44.86
N ALA A 82 -17.66 2.53 43.99
CA ALA A 82 -18.08 1.09 44.11
C ALA A 82 -19.06 0.70 45.28
N PRO A 83 -19.50 -0.59 45.49
CA PRO A 83 -19.28 -1.85 44.73
C PRO A 83 -20.47 -2.88 44.60
N THR A 84 -20.23 -3.95 43.81
CA THR A 84 -20.65 -5.39 43.95
C THR A 84 -22.03 -5.99 43.57
N THR A 85 -21.95 -7.30 43.19
CA THR A 85 -22.94 -8.26 42.63
C THR A 85 -23.40 -9.30 43.68
N PRO A 86 -24.42 -10.18 43.44
CA PRO A 86 -24.15 -11.54 42.86
C PRO A 86 -25.33 -12.34 42.18
N GLY A 87 -25.00 -13.33 41.33
CA GLY A 87 -25.57 -14.71 41.35
C GLY A 87 -26.95 -15.07 40.70
N PRO A 88 -27.09 -16.21 39.97
CA PRO A 88 -28.34 -16.66 39.30
C PRO A 88 -29.06 -17.86 40.00
N PRO A 89 -30.35 -18.16 39.66
CA PRO A 89 -30.64 -19.28 38.74
C PRO A 89 -31.92 -19.08 37.85
N GLY A 90 -32.16 -19.99 36.89
CA GLY A 90 -33.47 -20.16 36.19
C GLY A 90 -34.26 -21.36 36.75
N PRO A 91 -35.26 -21.95 36.04
CA PRO A 91 -35.95 -21.50 34.82
C PRO A 91 -37.49 -21.34 35.01
N GLY A 92 -38.15 -20.56 34.16
CA GLY A 92 -39.63 -20.52 34.10
C GLY A 92 -40.18 -19.42 33.18
N THR A 93 -40.94 -19.80 32.16
CA THR A 93 -41.74 -18.86 31.35
C THR A 93 -43.01 -18.47 32.09
N PRO A 94 -43.49 -17.23 31.88
CA PRO A 94 -44.63 -17.06 30.98
C PRO A 94 -44.37 -16.03 29.88
N ALA A 95 -44.92 -16.27 28.69
CA ALA A 95 -45.01 -15.25 27.66
C ALA A 95 -46.06 -14.21 28.06
N ALA A 96 -45.74 -12.91 27.94
CA ALA A 96 -46.67 -11.81 28.22
C ALA A 96 -46.95 -10.99 26.95
N ASN A 97 -48.21 -11.08 26.53
CA ASN A 97 -48.99 -10.06 25.81
C ASN A 97 -48.50 -9.61 24.43
N PHE A 98 -48.88 -10.41 23.42
CA PHE A 98 -48.89 -10.04 22.00
C PHE A 98 -50.32 -9.80 21.47
N SER A 99 -51.19 -9.22 22.30
CA SER A 99 -52.64 -9.20 22.07
C SER A 99 -53.21 -7.80 22.28
N GLU A 100 -52.99 -6.95 21.30
CA GLU A 100 -53.78 -5.75 21.08
C GLU A 100 -54.23 -5.79 19.62
N GLU A 101 -55.52 -6.10 19.46
CA GLU A 101 -56.17 -6.44 18.20
C GLU A 101 -56.45 -5.17 17.37
N LEU A 102 -56.34 -5.28 16.05
CA LEU A 102 -56.62 -4.16 15.15
C LEU A 102 -58.12 -3.85 15.13
N ALA A 103 -58.47 -2.57 14.98
CA ALA A 103 -59.85 -2.14 14.78
C ALA A 103 -60.49 -2.91 13.61
N PRO A 104 -61.72 -3.44 13.73
CA PRO A 104 -62.35 -4.29 12.72
C PRO A 104 -62.37 -3.67 11.30
N GLU A 105 -62.52 -2.35 11.22
CA GLU A 105 -62.53 -1.55 9.99
C GLU A 105 -61.19 -1.63 9.25
N LEU A 106 -60.06 -1.64 9.98
CA LEU A 106 -58.72 -1.78 9.40
C LEU A 106 -58.49 -3.21 8.90
N VAL A 107 -58.98 -4.21 9.64
CA VAL A 107 -58.94 -5.62 9.20
C VAL A 107 -59.78 -5.82 7.93
N GLN A 108 -60.94 -5.16 7.83
CA GLN A 108 -61.78 -5.16 6.63
C GLN A 108 -61.13 -4.44 5.44
N GLN A 109 -60.32 -3.40 5.69
CA GLN A 109 -59.45 -2.76 4.70
C GLN A 109 -58.18 -3.57 4.36
N GLY A 110 -58.00 -4.76 4.94
CA GLY A 110 -56.93 -5.70 4.60
C GLY A 110 -55.71 -5.69 5.54
N TRP A 111 -55.68 -4.81 6.55
CA TRP A 111 -54.55 -4.68 7.47
C TRP A 111 -54.44 -5.80 8.51
N ARG A 112 -53.21 -6.22 8.81
CA ARG A 112 -52.88 -7.23 9.82
C ARG A 112 -51.61 -6.87 10.58
N LYS A 113 -51.55 -7.15 11.89
CA LYS A 113 -50.40 -6.91 12.77
C LYS A 113 -49.52 -8.16 12.85
N PHE A 114 -48.21 -7.99 12.72
CA PHE A 114 -47.18 -9.04 12.74
C PHE A 114 -45.99 -8.60 13.63
N TRP A 115 -45.06 -9.52 13.95
CA TRP A 115 -43.81 -9.21 14.65
C TRP A 115 -42.60 -9.39 13.75
N SER A 116 -41.76 -8.36 13.62
CA SER A 116 -40.46 -8.51 12.98
C SER A 116 -39.46 -9.10 13.97
N LYS A 117 -39.05 -10.36 13.76
CA LYS A 117 -37.95 -10.97 14.53
C LYS A 117 -36.60 -10.27 14.31
N ARG A 118 -36.42 -9.59 13.18
CA ARG A 118 -35.19 -8.84 12.85
C ARG A 118 -35.11 -7.53 13.64
N GLU A 119 -36.21 -6.78 13.64
CA GLU A 119 -36.27 -5.42 14.22
C GLU A 119 -36.82 -5.40 15.66
N GLY A 120 -37.23 -6.55 16.21
CA GLY A 120 -37.71 -6.70 17.58
C GLY A 120 -38.97 -5.90 17.92
N ARG A 121 -39.80 -5.57 16.91
CA ARG A 121 -41.00 -4.73 17.06
C ARG A 121 -42.15 -5.14 16.13
N PRO A 122 -43.40 -4.73 16.38
CA PRO A 122 -44.53 -5.10 15.54
C PRO A 122 -44.55 -4.25 14.27
N TYR A 123 -45.17 -4.77 13.22
CA TYR A 123 -45.48 -4.04 11.99
C TYR A 123 -46.89 -4.39 11.51
N PHE A 124 -47.43 -3.55 10.66
CA PHE A 124 -48.72 -3.70 10.02
C PHE A 124 -48.52 -3.97 8.54
N TRP A 125 -49.25 -4.94 7.97
CA TRP A 125 -49.20 -5.26 6.56
C TRP A 125 -50.60 -5.35 5.98
N ASN A 126 -50.82 -4.68 4.85
CA ASN A 126 -52.08 -4.73 4.13
C ASN A 126 -52.03 -5.84 3.06
N LYS A 127 -52.91 -6.84 3.19
CA LYS A 127 -52.98 -7.95 2.23
C LYS A 127 -53.48 -7.54 0.84
N LEU A 128 -54.23 -6.44 0.73
CA LEU A 128 -54.84 -5.97 -0.51
C LEU A 128 -53.91 -5.03 -1.31
N SER A 129 -53.20 -4.11 -0.64
CA SER A 129 -52.22 -3.22 -1.31
C SER A 129 -50.78 -3.74 -1.30
N GLY A 130 -50.46 -4.71 -0.43
CA GLY A 130 -49.10 -5.21 -0.22
C GLY A 130 -48.23 -4.33 0.69
N GLU A 131 -48.70 -3.11 1.02
CA GLU A 131 -48.02 -2.11 1.85
C GLU A 131 -47.69 -2.65 3.25
N SER A 132 -46.52 -2.31 3.79
CA SER A 132 -46.21 -2.49 5.20
C SER A 132 -45.91 -1.15 5.90
N LEU A 133 -46.19 -1.05 7.20
CA LEU A 133 -46.00 0.13 8.04
C LEU A 133 -45.51 -0.28 9.43
N TRP A 134 -44.65 0.52 10.05
CA TRP A 134 -44.26 0.30 11.46
C TRP A 134 -45.35 0.76 12.44
N GLU A 135 -46.05 1.85 12.11
CA GLU A 135 -47.07 2.47 12.95
C GLU A 135 -48.48 1.97 12.56
N PRO A 136 -49.47 1.99 13.49
CA PRO A 136 -50.84 1.60 13.17
C PRO A 136 -51.44 2.47 12.06
N PRO A 137 -52.03 1.89 11.00
CA PRO A 137 -52.66 2.66 9.92
C PRO A 137 -53.86 3.44 10.44
N MET A 138 -53.94 4.73 10.09
CA MET A 138 -55.02 5.62 10.54
C MET A 138 -56.27 5.48 9.67
N LEU A 139 -57.43 5.40 10.31
CA LEU A 139 -58.72 5.46 9.62
C LEU A 139 -58.86 6.81 8.89
N ASN A 140 -59.31 6.76 7.63
CA ASN A 140 -59.49 7.91 6.71
C ASN A 140 -58.23 8.53 6.08
N ARG A 141 -57.12 7.79 5.95
CA ARG A 141 -56.04 8.19 5.01
C ARG A 141 -56.56 8.03 3.57
N GLY A 142 -56.93 9.14 2.92
CA GLY A 142 -57.28 9.15 1.49
C GLY A 142 -56.11 8.71 0.61
N GLN A 143 -56.38 8.39 -0.67
CA GLN A 143 -55.40 7.86 -1.63
C GLN A 143 -54.19 8.81 -1.84
N GLN A 144 -53.18 8.70 -0.98
CA GLN A 144 -51.83 9.16 -1.25
C GLN A 144 -51.07 8.03 -1.95
N GLN A 145 -50.23 8.36 -2.93
CA GLN A 145 -49.37 7.37 -3.57
C GLN A 145 -48.42 6.77 -2.53
N PHE A 146 -48.41 5.44 -2.46
CA PHE A 146 -47.43 4.67 -1.69
C PHE A 146 -46.01 4.98 -2.19
N ASP A 147 -45.13 5.38 -1.27
CA ASP A 147 -43.71 5.62 -1.54
C ASP A 147 -42.90 4.37 -1.12
N PRO A 148 -42.32 3.61 -2.06
CA PRO A 148 -41.51 2.43 -1.75
C PRO A 148 -40.27 2.73 -0.88
N LEU A 149 -39.79 3.98 -0.79
CA LEU A 149 -38.73 4.33 0.18
C LEU A 149 -39.21 4.27 1.64
N THR A 150 -40.52 4.31 1.87
CA THR A 150 -41.12 4.23 3.21
C THR A 150 -41.57 2.81 3.59
N ASP A 151 -41.47 1.82 2.68
CA ASP A 151 -41.80 0.41 2.97
C ASP A 151 -40.78 -0.17 3.96
N PRO A 152 -41.18 -0.44 5.21
CA PRO A 152 -40.27 -0.84 6.27
C PRO A 152 -39.68 -2.24 6.10
N LEU A 153 -40.22 -3.06 5.20
CA LEU A 153 -39.78 -4.43 4.96
C LEU A 153 -39.29 -4.69 3.53
N GLY A 154 -39.49 -3.74 2.61
CA GLY A 154 -39.05 -3.86 1.20
C GLY A 154 -39.67 -5.05 0.46
N ILE A 155 -40.89 -5.44 0.79
CA ILE A 155 -41.54 -6.66 0.26
C ILE A 155 -42.21 -6.38 -1.10
N CYS A 156 -42.51 -5.13 -1.42
CA CYS A 156 -43.25 -4.71 -2.62
C CYS A 156 -42.46 -4.77 -3.96
N SER A 157 -41.56 -5.74 -4.15
CA SER A 157 -40.79 -5.90 -5.40
C SER A 157 -40.72 -7.34 -5.91
N SER A 158 -41.84 -8.08 -5.91
CA SER A 158 -41.90 -9.41 -6.54
C SER A 158 -43.29 -9.88 -7.00
N THR A 159 -43.81 -9.36 -8.11
CA THR A 159 -44.71 -10.11 -9.02
C THR A 159 -44.58 -9.59 -10.46
N PRO A 160 -44.41 -10.47 -11.47
CA PRO A 160 -44.38 -10.08 -12.87
C PRO A 160 -45.78 -10.14 -13.50
N VAL A 161 -46.14 -9.16 -14.33
CA VAL A 161 -47.30 -9.20 -15.23
C VAL A 161 -46.87 -8.69 -16.60
N GLY A 162 -47.19 -9.43 -17.66
CA GLY A 162 -46.85 -9.08 -19.03
C GLY A 162 -48.06 -8.97 -19.96
N SER A 163 -47.78 -8.82 -21.25
CA SER A 163 -48.70 -8.94 -22.41
C SER A 163 -49.61 -7.73 -22.77
N ASN A 164 -49.37 -7.22 -23.99
CA ASN A 164 -50.35 -6.73 -25.00
C ASN A 164 -50.94 -5.30 -24.96
N GLY A 165 -50.17 -4.31 -25.47
CA GLY A 165 -50.56 -3.24 -26.43
C GLY A 165 -51.72 -2.26 -26.13
N PRO A 166 -52.09 -1.35 -27.07
CA PRO A 166 -51.36 -0.86 -28.26
C PRO A 166 -51.11 0.68 -28.26
N LEU A 167 -50.37 1.17 -29.26
CA LEU A 167 -50.17 2.61 -29.57
C LEU A 167 -51.43 3.29 -30.14
N PRO A 168 -51.54 4.63 -30.04
CA PRO A 168 -52.21 5.46 -31.04
C PRO A 168 -51.25 6.44 -31.76
N HIS A 169 -51.38 6.53 -33.08
CA HIS A 169 -50.69 7.49 -33.96
C HIS A 169 -51.46 8.81 -34.09
N THR A 170 -50.74 9.93 -34.20
CA THR A 170 -50.98 11.08 -35.11
C THR A 170 -49.60 11.74 -35.35
N ASN A 171 -48.98 11.90 -36.52
CA ASN A 171 -49.29 12.00 -37.97
C ASN A 171 -49.27 13.44 -38.53
N SER A 172 -48.51 13.60 -39.63
CA SER A 172 -48.42 14.75 -40.56
C SER A 172 -47.78 16.08 -40.07
N SER A 173 -47.09 16.88 -40.92
CA SER A 173 -46.34 16.66 -42.18
C SER A 173 -45.66 17.98 -42.65
N TYR A 174 -44.77 17.89 -43.65
CA TYR A 174 -44.20 18.94 -44.53
C TYR A 174 -42.88 19.67 -44.19
N GLY A 175 -42.04 19.79 -45.22
CA GLY A 175 -41.20 20.97 -45.48
C GLY A 175 -39.69 20.76 -45.32
N GLY A 176 -38.97 20.41 -46.40
CA GLY A 176 -37.51 20.33 -46.39
C GLY A 176 -36.83 21.67 -46.68
N GLY A 177 -35.54 21.81 -46.33
CA GLY A 177 -34.76 22.99 -46.71
C GLY A 177 -33.40 23.18 -46.02
N ASN A 178 -32.33 22.75 -46.70
CA ASN A 178 -30.94 23.20 -46.58
C ASN A 178 -30.09 22.98 -45.31
N SER A 179 -28.79 22.81 -45.58
CA SER A 179 -27.69 22.66 -44.64
C SER A 179 -27.16 24.01 -44.14
N THR A 180 -26.84 24.13 -42.85
CA THR A 180 -25.74 24.97 -42.33
C THR A 180 -25.48 24.70 -40.84
N LEU A 181 -24.31 25.12 -40.36
CA LEU A 181 -23.76 24.91 -39.01
C LEU A 181 -24.68 25.44 -37.89
N ALA A 182 -24.87 24.64 -36.82
CA ALA A 182 -24.78 25.10 -35.43
C ALA A 182 -24.78 23.91 -34.44
N SER A 183 -23.98 23.99 -33.38
CA SER A 183 -24.09 23.10 -32.22
C SER A 183 -25.29 23.47 -31.34
N PRO A 184 -25.83 22.53 -30.56
CA PRO A 184 -26.33 22.82 -29.22
C PRO A 184 -25.45 22.20 -28.14
N GLN A 185 -25.23 22.97 -27.07
CA GLN A 185 -24.43 22.57 -25.92
C GLN A 185 -25.13 21.48 -25.11
N ASN A 186 -24.39 20.44 -24.71
CA ASN A 186 -24.89 19.46 -23.75
C ASN A 186 -24.78 20.06 -22.33
N SER A 187 -25.89 20.13 -21.60
CA SER A 187 -25.97 20.86 -20.33
C SER A 187 -25.23 20.13 -19.19
N THR A 188 -24.54 20.90 -18.36
CA THR A 188 -23.63 20.40 -17.34
C THR A 188 -24.36 19.91 -16.09
N LEU A 189 -24.41 18.58 -15.90
CA LEU A 189 -24.70 18.01 -14.58
C LEU A 189 -23.52 18.28 -13.64
N LYS A 190 -23.68 19.31 -12.80
CA LYS A 190 -22.71 19.67 -11.74
C LYS A 190 -22.44 18.49 -10.82
N ARG A 191 -21.24 17.89 -10.92
CA ARG A 191 -20.67 17.10 -9.83
C ARG A 191 -20.42 18.01 -8.62
N ARG A 192 -21.04 17.69 -7.49
CA ARG A 192 -20.55 18.09 -6.15
C ARG A 192 -20.20 16.82 -5.39
N ALA A 193 -18.94 16.67 -5.04
CA ALA A 193 -18.46 15.70 -4.08
C ALA A 193 -18.04 16.46 -2.82
N SER A 194 -19.03 16.91 -2.02
CA SER A 194 -18.81 17.63 -0.76
C SER A 194 -20.12 17.84 0.01
N GLU A 195 -20.72 16.76 0.53
CA GLU A 195 -21.74 16.85 1.58
C GLU A 195 -21.78 15.52 2.37
N ASP A 196 -20.92 15.43 3.39
CA ASP A 196 -21.12 14.65 4.62
C ASP A 196 -19.99 15.03 5.61
N ALA A 197 -19.99 16.31 5.99
CA ALA A 197 -19.05 16.90 6.95
C ALA A 197 -19.68 18.08 7.70
N HIS A 198 -20.93 17.91 8.15
CA HIS A 198 -21.61 18.82 9.06
C HIS A 198 -22.38 18.02 10.11
N MET A 199 -21.86 17.99 11.34
CA MET A 199 -22.70 18.06 12.54
C MET A 199 -21.87 18.62 13.70
N GLY A 200 -22.28 19.79 14.20
CA GLY A 200 -21.56 20.57 15.21
C GLY A 200 -22.46 21.63 15.85
N ALA A 201 -23.46 21.17 16.61
CA ALA A 201 -24.25 21.92 17.59
C ALA A 201 -25.01 23.20 17.15
N SER A 202 -26.33 23.07 16.94
CA SER A 202 -27.40 23.85 17.62
C SER A 202 -28.73 23.64 16.91
N GLY A 203 -29.72 23.02 17.58
CA GLY A 203 -31.07 22.83 17.02
C GLY A 203 -31.77 21.60 17.58
N THR A 204 -32.88 21.81 18.27
CA THR A 204 -33.71 20.76 18.90
C THR A 204 -34.45 19.89 17.87
N GLY A 205 -34.45 18.56 18.06
CA GLY A 205 -35.42 17.66 17.39
C GLY A 205 -34.88 16.61 16.41
N GLY A 206 -33.56 16.35 16.37
CA GLY A 206 -33.00 15.28 15.52
C GLY A 206 -33.28 13.86 16.04
N ALA A 207 -33.54 12.93 15.12
CA ALA A 207 -33.61 11.50 15.41
C ALA A 207 -32.31 10.98 16.06
N PRO A 208 -32.35 9.93 16.92
CA PRO A 208 -31.16 9.43 17.59
C PRO A 208 -30.10 9.00 16.56
N PRO A 209 -28.81 9.33 16.77
CA PRO A 209 -27.77 9.06 15.80
C PRO A 209 -27.65 7.55 15.57
N LEU A 210 -27.77 7.13 14.30
CA LEU A 210 -27.53 5.75 13.88
C LEU A 210 -26.17 5.29 14.41
N LYS A 211 -26.14 4.15 15.11
CA LYS A 211 -24.89 3.59 15.65
C LYS A 211 -23.94 3.33 14.49
N LYS A 212 -22.88 4.12 14.40
CA LYS A 212 -21.84 4.01 13.38
C LYS A 212 -21.17 2.64 13.52
N TYR A 213 -21.30 1.80 12.50
CA TYR A 213 -20.65 0.49 12.46
C TYR A 213 -19.14 0.70 12.23
N VAL A 214 -18.32 0.35 13.22
CA VAL A 214 -16.87 0.37 13.13
C VAL A 214 -16.39 -1.06 12.94
N LEU A 215 -15.65 -1.31 11.86
CA LEU A 215 -15.10 -2.64 11.56
C LEU A 215 -13.91 -2.95 12.48
N PRO A 216 -13.98 -3.96 13.37
CA PRO A 216 -12.86 -4.31 14.24
C PRO A 216 -11.70 -4.92 13.45
N GLY A 217 -10.47 -4.63 13.87
CA GLY A 217 -9.26 -5.24 13.30
C GLY A 217 -7.96 -4.53 13.68
N PRO A 218 -6.84 -4.91 13.05
CA PRO A 218 -5.55 -4.23 13.15
C PRO A 218 -5.47 -3.02 12.18
N TRP A 219 -6.56 -2.25 12.10
CA TRP A 219 -6.75 -1.10 11.22
C TRP A 219 -7.72 -0.12 11.87
N ASP A 220 -7.64 1.15 11.51
CA ASP A 220 -8.66 2.16 11.80
C ASP A 220 -9.06 2.86 10.50
N LEU A 221 -10.17 2.38 9.93
CA LEU A 221 -10.73 2.92 8.70
C LEU A 221 -11.58 4.17 8.94
N GLU A 222 -11.78 4.61 10.18
CA GLU A 222 -12.62 5.76 10.53
C GLU A 222 -11.87 7.08 10.54
N VAL A 223 -10.57 7.05 10.84
CA VAL A 223 -9.67 8.20 10.77
C VAL A 223 -9.75 8.86 9.39
N ALA A 224 -10.22 10.11 9.37
CA ALA A 224 -10.27 10.92 8.16
C ALA A 224 -8.89 11.45 7.78
N THR A 225 -8.65 11.62 6.48
CA THR A 225 -7.40 12.18 5.98
C THR A 225 -7.20 13.64 6.42
N ASN A 226 -5.97 13.98 6.79
CA ASN A 226 -5.51 15.38 6.87
C ASN A 226 -4.62 15.78 5.69
N ALA A 227 -4.47 14.91 4.69
CA ALA A 227 -3.67 15.17 3.51
C ALA A 227 -4.43 16.06 2.51
N LEU A 228 -3.88 17.25 2.25
CA LEU A 228 -4.36 18.14 1.18
C LEU A 228 -3.48 17.97 -0.07
N ILE A 229 -4.11 17.98 -1.24
CA ILE A 229 -3.46 17.97 -2.56
C ILE A 229 -4.04 19.09 -3.42
N TYR A 230 -3.36 19.43 -4.51
CA TYR A 230 -4.05 20.06 -5.64
C TYR A 230 -4.88 19.01 -6.39
N GLU A 231 -6.03 19.40 -6.92
CA GLU A 231 -6.88 18.54 -7.75
C GLU A 231 -6.07 17.97 -8.94
N ARG A 232 -6.22 16.66 -9.19
CA ARG A 232 -5.44 15.90 -10.18
C ARG A 232 -6.34 15.34 -11.29
N LEU A 233 -5.78 15.22 -12.48
CA LEU A 233 -6.41 14.52 -13.60
C LEU A 233 -6.72 13.04 -13.25
N PRO A 234 -7.84 12.49 -13.75
CA PRO A 234 -8.04 11.05 -13.79
C PRO A 234 -6.95 10.33 -14.60
N THR A 235 -6.67 9.08 -14.25
CA THR A 235 -5.73 8.23 -14.99
C THR A 235 -6.29 7.79 -16.34
N THR A 236 -5.40 7.68 -17.33
CA THR A 236 -5.66 7.13 -18.66
C THR A 236 -5.36 5.63 -18.75
N PHE A 237 -4.94 5.00 -17.64
CA PHE A 237 -5.00 3.55 -17.51
C PHE A 237 -6.47 3.11 -17.55
N PRO A 238 -6.82 2.06 -18.32
CA PRO A 238 -8.12 1.41 -18.19
C PRO A 238 -8.32 0.82 -16.80
N GLN A 239 -9.58 0.61 -16.41
CA GLN A 239 -9.92 -0.10 -15.18
C GLN A 239 -9.44 -1.56 -15.24
N PRO A 240 -9.07 -2.19 -14.11
CA PRO A 240 -8.51 -3.53 -14.08
C PRO A 240 -9.55 -4.58 -14.50
N TYR A 241 -9.10 -5.59 -15.24
CA TYR A 241 -9.98 -6.63 -15.80
C TYR A 241 -9.39 -8.03 -15.60
N PRO A 242 -10.18 -9.04 -15.14
CA PRO A 242 -9.65 -10.35 -14.75
C PRO A 242 -8.81 -11.05 -15.82
N GLU A 243 -9.22 -10.98 -17.08
CA GLU A 243 -8.46 -11.58 -18.18
C GLU A 243 -7.11 -10.90 -18.42
N VAL A 244 -7.06 -9.57 -18.22
CA VAL A 244 -5.84 -8.78 -18.42
C VAL A 244 -4.85 -9.04 -17.27
N GLU A 245 -5.34 -9.19 -16.03
CA GLU A 245 -4.48 -9.61 -14.90
C GLU A 245 -3.98 -11.05 -15.04
N ALA A 246 -4.82 -11.97 -15.54
CA ALA A 246 -4.42 -13.32 -15.88
C ALA A 246 -3.28 -13.34 -16.93
N LEU A 247 -3.43 -12.58 -18.02
CA LEU A 247 -2.43 -12.43 -19.07
C LEU A 247 -1.13 -11.79 -18.54
N ARG A 248 -1.25 -10.70 -17.77
CA ARG A 248 -0.11 -10.02 -17.12
C ARG A 248 0.65 -10.96 -16.19
N GLY A 249 -0.07 -11.76 -15.39
CA GLY A 249 0.52 -12.79 -14.53
C GLY A 249 1.34 -13.81 -15.32
N SER A 250 0.75 -14.37 -16.37
CA SER A 250 1.40 -15.35 -17.25
C SER A 250 2.66 -14.80 -17.93
N LEU A 251 2.60 -13.57 -18.45
CA LEU A 251 3.72 -12.90 -19.09
C LEU A 251 4.82 -12.49 -18.10
N THR A 252 4.47 -12.05 -16.89
CA THR A 252 5.44 -11.72 -15.84
C THR A 252 6.18 -12.96 -15.36
N LEU A 253 5.47 -14.08 -15.17
CA LEU A 253 6.09 -15.37 -14.83
C LEU A 253 7.04 -15.86 -15.93
N ARG A 254 6.66 -15.71 -17.21
CA ARG A 254 7.52 -16.02 -18.36
C ARG A 254 8.77 -15.13 -18.41
N LEU A 255 8.63 -13.85 -18.06
CA LEU A 255 9.73 -12.90 -17.99
C LEU A 255 10.72 -13.28 -16.86
N ALA A 256 10.21 -13.61 -15.66
CA ALA A 256 11.00 -14.11 -14.54
C ALA A 256 11.73 -15.42 -14.88
N LYS A 257 11.05 -16.38 -15.54
CA LYS A 257 11.70 -17.62 -16.01
C LYS A 257 12.77 -17.34 -17.07
N THR A 258 12.55 -16.37 -17.95
CA THR A 258 13.56 -15.95 -18.93
C THR A 258 14.78 -15.32 -18.25
N TYR A 259 14.58 -14.53 -17.20
CA TYR A 259 15.68 -13.99 -16.39
C TYR A 259 16.50 -15.10 -15.72
N GLU A 260 15.84 -16.10 -15.15
CA GLU A 260 16.47 -17.30 -14.57
C GLU A 260 17.29 -18.08 -15.61
N ASP A 261 16.71 -18.33 -16.77
CA ASP A 261 17.37 -19.00 -17.90
C ASP A 261 18.59 -18.21 -18.40
N LEU A 262 18.51 -16.89 -18.48
CA LEU A 262 19.61 -16.05 -18.92
C LEU A 262 20.78 -16.05 -17.91
N CYS A 263 20.49 -15.93 -16.61
CA CYS A 263 21.53 -16.00 -15.56
C CYS A 263 22.26 -17.34 -15.60
N ASN A 264 21.51 -18.45 -15.65
CA ASN A 264 22.09 -19.79 -15.70
C ASN A 264 22.87 -20.05 -16.98
N LYS A 265 22.30 -19.74 -18.17
CA LYS A 265 22.89 -20.10 -19.47
C LYS A 265 24.05 -19.19 -19.89
N ARG A 266 24.00 -17.89 -19.55
CA ARG A 266 25.07 -16.94 -19.90
C ARG A 266 26.15 -16.88 -18.83
N GLU A 267 25.75 -16.67 -17.58
CA GLU A 267 26.66 -16.36 -16.48
C GLU A 267 26.97 -17.55 -15.55
N SER A 268 26.30 -18.70 -15.72
CA SER A 268 26.46 -19.89 -14.86
C SER A 268 26.12 -19.64 -13.39
N ILE A 269 25.23 -18.69 -13.11
CA ILE A 269 24.72 -18.37 -11.77
C ILE A 269 23.19 -18.52 -11.72
N ALA A 270 22.66 -18.84 -10.54
CA ALA A 270 21.26 -18.58 -10.27
C ALA A 270 21.03 -17.06 -10.15
N PRO A 271 19.82 -16.55 -10.44
CA PRO A 271 19.47 -15.16 -10.13
C PRO A 271 19.76 -14.80 -8.66
N PRO A 272 20.30 -13.60 -8.38
CA PRO A 272 20.41 -13.11 -7.01
C PRO A 272 19.03 -13.05 -6.33
N LYS A 273 18.95 -13.39 -5.03
CA LYS A 273 17.68 -13.55 -4.31
C LYS A 273 16.84 -12.25 -4.40
N ASP A 274 15.59 -12.36 -4.86
CA ASP A 274 14.61 -11.27 -4.99
C ASP A 274 15.01 -10.11 -5.95
N SER A 275 16.04 -10.30 -6.77
CA SER A 275 16.54 -9.26 -7.70
C SER A 275 15.55 -8.90 -8.82
N PHE A 276 14.66 -9.82 -9.21
CA PHE A 276 13.62 -9.55 -10.22
C PHE A 276 12.55 -8.60 -9.67
N GLN A 277 12.10 -8.82 -8.44
CA GLN A 277 11.16 -7.94 -7.74
C GLN A 277 11.79 -6.56 -7.45
N ARG A 278 13.05 -6.54 -6.99
CA ARG A 278 13.80 -5.28 -6.83
C ARG A 278 14.00 -4.53 -8.14
N TRP A 279 14.21 -5.23 -9.27
CA TRP A 279 14.23 -4.63 -10.60
C TRP A 279 12.88 -4.02 -11.00
N LEU A 280 11.76 -4.70 -10.77
CA LEU A 280 10.43 -4.12 -11.01
C LEU A 280 10.21 -2.84 -10.18
N MET A 281 10.59 -2.84 -8.90
CA MET A 281 10.51 -1.65 -8.03
C MET A 281 11.40 -0.50 -8.52
N GLU A 282 12.67 -0.78 -8.84
CA GLU A 282 13.65 0.22 -9.26
C GLU A 282 13.28 0.84 -10.61
N ARG A 283 12.89 0.02 -11.60
CA ARG A 283 12.43 0.52 -12.90
C ARG A 283 11.17 1.38 -12.75
N ARG A 284 10.26 1.05 -11.85
CA ARG A 284 9.01 1.80 -11.62
C ARG A 284 9.22 3.23 -11.10
N ILE A 285 10.41 3.57 -10.58
CA ILE A 285 10.78 4.93 -10.19
C ILE A 285 10.81 5.88 -11.40
N ILE A 286 11.27 5.38 -12.55
CA ILE A 286 11.53 6.17 -13.76
C ILE A 286 10.59 5.84 -14.94
N ASP A 287 9.93 4.69 -14.90
CA ASP A 287 9.09 4.20 -15.99
C ASP A 287 7.89 5.12 -16.29
N GLN A 288 7.82 5.62 -17.52
CA GLN A 288 6.67 6.38 -18.04
C GLN A 288 5.77 5.50 -18.94
N GLY A 289 5.76 4.19 -18.66
CA GLY A 289 5.25 3.16 -19.54
C GLY A 289 3.72 2.97 -19.54
N ILE A 290 3.29 2.00 -20.35
CA ILE A 290 1.87 1.74 -20.67
C ILE A 290 1.25 0.60 -19.85
N ASP A 291 2.00 -0.02 -18.95
CA ASP A 291 1.57 -1.07 -18.03
C ASP A 291 1.86 -0.66 -16.56
N PRO A 292 0.97 -0.98 -15.61
CA PRO A 292 1.14 -0.62 -14.19
C PRO A 292 2.16 -1.50 -13.43
N LEU A 293 2.63 -2.62 -14.00
CA LEU A 293 3.58 -3.54 -13.38
C LEU A 293 4.87 -3.69 -14.19
N LEU A 294 4.76 -3.91 -15.51
CA LEU A 294 5.90 -4.22 -16.36
C LEU A 294 6.54 -2.94 -16.95
N PRO A 295 7.84 -2.67 -16.70
CA PRO A 295 8.50 -1.50 -17.25
C PRO A 295 8.54 -1.56 -18.78
N SER A 296 8.21 -0.43 -19.40
CA SER A 296 8.06 -0.33 -20.86
C SER A 296 8.55 0.98 -21.48
N GLN A 297 8.91 1.98 -20.66
CA GLN A 297 9.50 3.24 -21.10
C GLN A 297 10.43 3.80 -20.02
N CYS A 298 11.61 3.18 -19.87
CA CYS A 298 12.68 3.57 -18.93
C CYS A 298 13.87 4.19 -19.68
N SER A 299 14.51 5.21 -19.08
CA SER A 299 15.80 5.76 -19.52
C SER A 299 16.72 5.96 -18.31
N PRO A 300 17.90 5.32 -18.24
CA PRO A 300 18.45 4.34 -19.20
C PRO A 300 17.67 3.01 -19.21
N GLU A 301 17.74 2.26 -20.30
CA GLU A 301 17.06 0.97 -20.46
C GLU A 301 17.61 -0.11 -19.50
N ILE A 302 18.95 -0.21 -19.42
CA ILE A 302 19.64 -1.12 -18.51
C ILE A 302 19.46 -0.65 -17.07
N SER A 303 19.01 -1.56 -16.20
CA SER A 303 18.89 -1.31 -14.75
C SER A 303 20.26 -1.35 -14.07
N PRO A 304 20.71 -0.25 -13.44
CA PRO A 304 21.96 -0.24 -12.67
C PRO A 304 21.91 -1.23 -11.50
N LEU A 305 20.75 -1.36 -10.86
CA LEU A 305 20.54 -2.28 -9.74
C LEU A 305 20.66 -3.75 -10.15
N MET A 306 19.89 -4.19 -11.15
CA MET A 306 19.94 -5.58 -11.64
C MET A 306 21.34 -5.93 -12.13
N TYR A 307 21.98 -5.02 -12.87
CA TYR A 307 23.33 -5.19 -13.39
C TYR A 307 24.35 -5.36 -12.24
N ARG A 308 24.31 -4.47 -11.23
CA ARG A 308 25.14 -4.51 -10.02
C ARG A 308 24.96 -5.82 -9.24
N GLU A 309 23.72 -6.29 -9.09
CA GLU A 309 23.43 -7.52 -8.37
C GLU A 309 23.88 -8.79 -9.10
N ILE A 310 23.77 -8.83 -10.42
CA ILE A 310 24.30 -9.96 -11.22
C ILE A 310 25.82 -10.01 -11.12
N LEU A 311 26.51 -8.88 -11.27
CA LEU A 311 27.98 -8.84 -11.16
C LEU A 311 28.49 -9.31 -9.79
N ARG A 312 27.82 -8.93 -8.69
CA ARG A 312 28.19 -9.34 -7.33
C ARG A 312 28.20 -10.87 -7.14
N ASP A 313 27.34 -11.59 -7.86
CA ASP A 313 27.20 -13.03 -7.76
C ASP A 313 28.06 -13.78 -8.80
N ILE A 314 28.86 -13.07 -9.62
CA ILE A 314 29.85 -13.62 -10.57
C ILE A 314 31.26 -13.56 -9.94
N PRO A 315 32.12 -14.60 -10.09
CA PRO A 315 31.92 -15.83 -10.84
C PRO A 315 31.16 -16.91 -10.07
N ILE A 316 31.00 -16.74 -8.74
CA ILE A 316 30.09 -17.48 -7.88
C ILE A 316 29.54 -16.55 -6.80
N ARG A 317 28.29 -16.79 -6.37
CA ARG A 317 27.71 -16.11 -5.22
C ARG A 317 28.47 -16.48 -3.94
N ILE A 318 29.03 -15.47 -3.29
CA ILE A 318 29.65 -15.60 -1.97
C ILE A 318 28.56 -15.68 -0.89
N VAL A 319 28.66 -16.66 0.00
CA VAL A 319 27.80 -16.79 1.18
C VAL A 319 28.65 -16.87 2.44
N LYS A 320 28.16 -16.37 3.58
CA LYS A 320 28.86 -16.51 4.87
C LYS A 320 28.94 -18.00 5.25
N PRO A 321 30.12 -18.64 5.27
CA PRO A 321 30.20 -20.07 5.56
C PRO A 321 29.88 -20.34 7.03
N LYS A 322 29.24 -21.47 7.32
CA LYS A 322 28.91 -21.90 8.70
C LYS A 322 30.10 -22.53 9.42
N PHE A 323 31.00 -23.17 8.67
CA PHE A 323 32.14 -23.91 9.21
C PHE A 323 33.41 -23.63 8.40
N THR A 324 34.58 -23.78 9.02
CA THR A 324 35.92 -23.62 8.40
C THR A 324 36.08 -24.47 7.13
N GLY A 325 35.56 -25.70 7.14
CA GLY A 325 35.56 -26.58 5.96
C GLY A 325 34.77 -26.02 4.77
N ASP A 326 33.70 -25.25 5.01
CA ASP A 326 32.91 -24.63 3.95
C ASP A 326 33.56 -23.34 3.45
N ALA A 327 34.29 -22.61 4.31
CA ALA A 327 35.13 -21.48 3.89
C ALA A 327 36.23 -21.95 2.93
N ARG A 328 36.94 -23.05 3.27
CA ARG A 328 37.93 -23.69 2.39
C ARG A 328 37.33 -24.11 1.04
N LYS A 329 36.14 -24.74 1.05
CA LYS A 329 35.42 -25.11 -0.18
C LYS A 329 34.97 -23.89 -1.00
N GLN A 330 34.61 -22.77 -0.36
CA GLN A 330 34.22 -21.55 -1.07
C GLN A 330 35.42 -20.91 -1.77
N LEU A 331 36.56 -20.80 -1.09
CA LEU A 331 37.81 -20.32 -1.70
C LEU A 331 38.21 -21.15 -2.92
N SER A 332 38.24 -22.48 -2.79
CA SER A 332 38.56 -23.40 -3.91
C SER A 332 37.59 -23.23 -5.10
N ARG A 333 36.27 -23.17 -4.84
CA ARG A 333 35.26 -22.95 -5.89
C ARG A 333 35.41 -21.59 -6.57
N TYR A 334 35.81 -20.55 -5.83
CA TYR A 334 36.08 -19.23 -6.40
C TYR A 334 37.28 -19.29 -7.35
N CYS A 335 38.39 -19.92 -6.96
CA CYS A 335 39.57 -20.11 -7.83
C CYS A 335 39.18 -20.78 -9.16
N ASP A 336 38.44 -21.89 -9.10
CA ASP A 336 37.99 -22.62 -10.31
C ASP A 336 37.11 -21.76 -11.20
N ALA A 337 36.12 -21.07 -10.61
CA ALA A 337 35.17 -20.26 -11.35
C ALA A 337 35.83 -19.02 -11.97
N ALA A 338 36.76 -18.37 -11.26
CA ALA A 338 37.55 -17.25 -11.74
C ALA A 338 38.44 -17.65 -12.93
N LYS A 339 39.16 -18.77 -12.86
CA LYS A 339 39.95 -19.28 -14.01
C LYS A 339 39.04 -19.63 -15.18
N LYS A 340 37.97 -20.39 -14.94
CA LYS A 340 37.01 -20.83 -15.95
C LYS A 340 36.35 -19.66 -16.70
N ILE A 341 36.11 -18.51 -16.06
CA ILE A 341 35.45 -17.38 -16.72
C ILE A 341 36.39 -16.64 -17.69
N VAL A 342 37.68 -16.46 -17.33
CA VAL A 342 38.67 -15.82 -18.21
C VAL A 342 39.24 -16.76 -19.28
N GLU A 343 39.19 -18.08 -19.06
CA GLU A 343 39.58 -19.09 -20.05
C GLU A 343 38.50 -19.32 -21.12
N ARG A 344 37.21 -19.35 -20.72
CA ARG A 344 36.09 -19.60 -21.64
C ARG A 344 35.64 -18.39 -22.45
N ARG A 345 35.91 -17.18 -21.96
CA ARG A 345 35.53 -15.93 -22.62
C ARG A 345 36.77 -15.23 -23.17
N GLY A 346 36.57 -14.33 -24.14
CA GLY A 346 37.63 -13.56 -24.79
C GLY A 346 38.25 -12.48 -23.89
N ALA A 347 38.69 -12.82 -22.69
CA ALA A 347 39.44 -11.93 -21.82
C ALA A 347 40.79 -11.54 -22.45
N SER A 348 41.34 -10.38 -22.08
CA SER A 348 42.69 -9.99 -22.50
C SER A 348 43.74 -10.94 -21.92
N GLU A 349 44.85 -11.13 -22.63
CA GLU A 349 45.93 -12.04 -22.18
C GLU A 349 46.50 -11.65 -20.81
N ASP A 350 46.55 -10.36 -20.50
CA ASP A 350 47.00 -9.91 -19.18
C ASP A 350 45.97 -10.20 -18.08
N SER A 351 44.67 -10.05 -18.37
CA SER A 351 43.61 -10.46 -17.44
C SER A 351 43.64 -11.97 -17.18
N LYS A 352 43.88 -12.79 -18.22
CA LYS A 352 44.07 -14.24 -18.07
C LYS A 352 45.26 -14.57 -17.18
N LYS A 353 46.41 -13.94 -17.42
CA LYS A 353 47.64 -14.14 -16.60
C LYS A 353 47.39 -13.77 -15.14
N ILE A 354 46.82 -12.58 -14.87
CA ILE A 354 46.61 -12.07 -13.51
C ILE A 354 45.63 -12.95 -12.75
N VAL A 355 44.46 -13.26 -13.32
CA VAL A 355 43.45 -14.12 -12.65
C VAL A 355 43.98 -15.54 -12.45
N LYS A 356 44.66 -16.12 -13.44
CA LYS A 356 45.27 -17.45 -13.32
C LYS A 356 46.34 -17.50 -12.24
N TRP A 357 47.26 -16.54 -12.22
CA TRP A 357 48.34 -16.49 -11.23
C TRP A 357 47.79 -16.36 -9.80
N ASN A 358 46.86 -15.44 -9.56
CA ASN A 358 46.25 -15.27 -8.23
C ASN A 358 45.46 -16.51 -7.78
N ALA A 359 44.72 -17.16 -8.70
CA ALA A 359 43.99 -18.38 -8.40
C ALA A 359 44.91 -19.59 -8.16
N ASP A 360 46.03 -19.69 -8.88
CA ASP A 360 47.04 -20.74 -8.70
C ASP A 360 47.85 -20.52 -7.39
N ASP A 361 48.19 -19.29 -7.02
CA ASP A 361 48.78 -18.92 -5.72
C ASP A 361 47.83 -19.21 -4.54
N ALA A 362 46.54 -18.90 -4.68
CA ALA A 362 45.53 -19.28 -3.71
C ALA A 362 45.40 -20.81 -3.58
N TYR A 363 45.54 -21.55 -4.69
CA TYR A 363 45.56 -23.02 -4.69
C TYR A 363 46.82 -23.63 -4.06
N GLU A 364 47.99 -23.03 -4.30
CA GLU A 364 49.25 -23.47 -3.71
C GLU A 364 49.25 -23.25 -2.19
N TRP A 365 48.76 -22.10 -1.74
CA TRP A 365 48.49 -21.84 -0.33
C TRP A 365 47.48 -22.85 0.27
N LEU A 366 46.39 -23.16 -0.43
CA LEU A 366 45.41 -24.17 -0.02
C LEU A 366 45.99 -25.59 0.13
N ARG A 367 47.13 -25.90 -0.52
CA ARG A 367 47.84 -27.18 -0.42
C ARG A 367 48.91 -27.17 0.67
N LYS A 368 49.67 -26.09 0.80
CA LYS A 368 50.77 -25.94 1.76
C LYS A 368 50.28 -25.69 3.19
N THR A 369 49.18 -24.95 3.36
CA THR A 369 48.69 -24.53 4.67
C THR A 369 47.78 -25.59 5.29
N VAL A 370 48.30 -26.29 6.31
CA VAL A 370 47.54 -27.24 7.14
C VAL A 370 47.06 -26.52 8.39
N GLY A 371 45.77 -26.66 8.74
CA GLY A 371 45.21 -26.11 9.98
C GLY A 371 44.85 -24.61 9.97
N ALA A 372 44.75 -23.98 8.79
CA ALA A 372 44.26 -22.60 8.68
C ALA A 372 42.88 -22.39 9.34
N SER A 373 42.71 -21.21 9.96
CA SER A 373 41.49 -20.78 10.65
C SER A 373 40.35 -20.43 9.69
N TYR A 374 39.17 -20.13 10.23
CA TYR A 374 38.05 -19.65 9.43
C TYR A 374 38.37 -18.30 8.78
N GLU A 375 38.99 -17.43 9.58
CA GLU A 375 39.40 -16.06 9.25
C GLU A 375 40.43 -16.06 8.12
N ASP A 376 41.46 -16.91 8.19
CA ASP A 376 42.47 -17.07 7.14
C ASP A 376 41.84 -17.36 5.76
N PHE A 377 40.78 -18.19 5.72
CA PHE A 377 40.07 -18.48 4.47
C PHE A 377 39.24 -17.29 3.96
N GLN A 378 38.65 -16.47 4.85
CA GLN A 378 37.92 -15.27 4.45
C GLN A 378 38.87 -14.17 3.96
N ASP A 379 40.00 -13.96 4.64
CA ASP A 379 41.00 -12.98 4.25
C ASP A 379 41.64 -13.33 2.91
N ARG A 380 41.97 -14.61 2.70
CA ARG A 380 42.50 -15.11 1.42
C ARG A 380 41.47 -15.00 0.29
N LEU A 381 40.19 -15.26 0.56
CA LEU A 381 39.10 -15.05 -0.41
C LEU A 381 38.91 -13.57 -0.74
N THR A 382 38.89 -12.70 0.28
CA THR A 382 38.76 -11.24 0.12
C THR A 382 39.93 -10.67 -0.68
N HIS A 383 41.15 -11.13 -0.42
CA HIS A 383 42.33 -10.78 -1.21
C HIS A 383 42.19 -11.23 -2.66
N LEU A 384 41.82 -12.50 -2.89
CA LEU A 384 41.63 -13.06 -4.23
C LEU A 384 40.54 -12.33 -5.03
N GLN A 385 39.42 -11.97 -4.38
CA GLN A 385 38.38 -11.13 -4.99
C GLN A 385 38.95 -9.78 -5.43
N ARG A 386 39.64 -9.04 -4.54
CA ARG A 386 40.23 -7.73 -4.87
C ARG A 386 41.19 -7.78 -6.07
N GLN A 387 41.95 -8.87 -6.25
CA GLN A 387 42.86 -9.04 -7.39
C GLN A 387 42.14 -9.47 -8.67
N CYS A 388 41.13 -10.34 -8.59
CA CYS A 388 40.48 -10.92 -9.77
C CYS A 388 39.26 -10.15 -10.28
N GLU A 389 38.53 -9.45 -9.40
CA GLU A 389 37.23 -8.85 -9.70
C GLU A 389 37.25 -7.83 -10.86
N PRO A 390 38.21 -6.89 -10.97
CA PRO A 390 38.26 -5.96 -12.10
C PRO A 390 38.39 -6.67 -13.46
N HIS A 391 39.20 -7.73 -13.50
CA HIS A 391 39.44 -8.55 -14.69
C HIS A 391 38.23 -9.42 -15.05
N ILE A 392 37.55 -9.98 -14.05
CA ILE A 392 36.32 -10.75 -14.22
C ILE A 392 35.20 -9.84 -14.73
N ILE A 393 34.97 -8.69 -14.09
CA ILE A 393 33.96 -7.71 -14.52
C ILE A 393 34.21 -7.25 -15.95
N SER A 394 35.45 -6.88 -16.30
CA SER A 394 35.80 -6.51 -17.67
C SER A 394 35.54 -7.62 -18.69
N THR A 395 35.61 -8.89 -18.27
CA THR A 395 35.35 -10.06 -19.11
C THR A 395 33.85 -10.35 -19.31
N VAL A 396 33.00 -10.00 -18.34
CA VAL A 396 31.56 -10.31 -18.40
C VAL A 396 30.66 -9.12 -18.74
N ARG A 397 31.15 -7.87 -18.58
CA ARG A 397 30.39 -6.61 -18.72
C ARG A 397 29.38 -6.61 -19.86
N VAL A 398 29.82 -6.85 -21.10
CA VAL A 398 28.95 -6.83 -22.30
C VAL A 398 27.87 -7.91 -22.25
N SER A 399 28.16 -9.10 -21.71
CA SER A 399 27.18 -10.19 -21.59
C SER A 399 26.08 -9.86 -20.57
N VAL A 400 26.45 -9.24 -19.44
CA VAL A 400 25.51 -8.79 -18.41
C VAL A 400 24.69 -7.59 -18.86
N GLU A 401 25.29 -6.61 -19.56
CA GLU A 401 24.57 -5.51 -20.21
C GLU A 401 23.51 -6.04 -21.21
N GLN A 402 23.90 -6.98 -22.08
CA GLN A 402 22.98 -7.62 -23.03
C GLN A 402 21.90 -8.47 -22.35
N LEU A 403 22.19 -9.09 -21.20
CA LEU A 403 21.20 -9.83 -20.41
C LEU A 403 20.14 -8.87 -19.86
N CYS A 404 20.55 -7.80 -19.19
CA CYS A 404 19.65 -6.80 -18.64
C CYS A 404 18.81 -6.13 -19.73
N ASN A 405 19.42 -5.74 -20.86
CA ASN A 405 18.71 -5.16 -21.97
C ASN A 405 17.70 -6.15 -22.60
N LYS A 406 18.10 -7.42 -22.81
CA LYS A 406 17.19 -8.44 -23.35
C LYS A 406 15.95 -8.64 -22.47
N LEU A 407 16.10 -8.56 -21.14
CA LEU A 407 14.97 -8.65 -20.21
C LEU A 407 14.06 -7.43 -20.31
N TYR A 408 14.62 -6.21 -20.33
CA TYR A 408 13.85 -4.99 -20.50
C TYR A 408 13.05 -4.98 -21.82
N LEU A 409 13.67 -5.30 -22.96
CA LEU A 409 12.99 -5.34 -24.26
C LEU A 409 11.86 -6.39 -24.32
N LEU A 410 12.00 -7.52 -23.61
CA LEU A 410 10.91 -8.48 -23.45
C LEU A 410 9.78 -7.95 -22.58
N SER A 411 10.10 -7.17 -21.54
CA SER A 411 9.11 -6.46 -20.71
C SER A 411 8.31 -5.44 -21.53
N VAL A 412 8.98 -4.62 -22.34
CA VAL A 412 8.36 -3.69 -23.30
C VAL A 412 7.40 -4.42 -24.25
N GLN A 413 7.81 -5.58 -24.79
CA GLN A 413 6.96 -6.40 -25.65
C GLN A 413 5.74 -6.94 -24.91
N HIS A 414 5.92 -7.46 -23.68
CA HIS A 414 4.83 -8.01 -22.87
C HIS A 414 3.83 -6.93 -22.45
N ALA A 415 4.30 -5.76 -22.00
CA ALA A 415 3.47 -4.60 -21.69
C ALA A 415 2.61 -4.17 -22.90
N ARG A 416 3.19 -4.17 -24.11
CA ARG A 416 2.44 -3.90 -25.35
C ARG A 416 1.34 -4.93 -25.60
N THR A 417 1.65 -6.23 -25.53
CA THR A 417 0.64 -7.30 -25.71
C THR A 417 -0.50 -7.22 -24.70
N ILE A 418 -0.19 -6.87 -23.44
CA ILE A 418 -1.21 -6.65 -22.40
C ILE A 418 -2.09 -5.44 -22.75
N ARG A 419 -1.48 -4.33 -23.19
CA ARG A 419 -2.20 -3.11 -23.60
C ARG A 419 -3.10 -3.35 -24.80
N GLU A 420 -2.60 -4.06 -25.81
CA GLU A 420 -3.35 -4.44 -27.02
C GLU A 420 -4.58 -5.29 -26.66
N ARG A 421 -4.42 -6.32 -25.81
CA ARG A 421 -5.58 -7.13 -25.37
C ARG A 421 -6.57 -6.31 -24.54
N HIS A 422 -6.10 -5.40 -23.69
CA HIS A 422 -6.98 -4.54 -22.91
C HIS A 422 -7.79 -3.59 -23.82
N ALA A 423 -7.14 -2.94 -24.79
CA ALA A 423 -7.81 -2.08 -25.77
C ALA A 423 -8.85 -2.86 -26.59
N GLN A 424 -8.55 -4.10 -26.97
CA GLN A 424 -9.50 -4.97 -27.67
C GLN A 424 -10.73 -5.29 -26.81
N ILE A 425 -10.58 -5.58 -25.51
CA ILE A 425 -11.70 -5.83 -24.58
C ILE A 425 -12.58 -4.59 -24.40
N LEU A 426 -11.98 -3.39 -24.31
CA LEU A 426 -12.74 -2.13 -24.26
C LEU A 426 -13.57 -1.93 -25.54
N LYS A 427 -12.96 -2.15 -26.70
CA LYS A 427 -13.62 -2.06 -28.01
C LYS A 427 -14.76 -3.07 -28.15
N GLU A 428 -14.55 -4.33 -27.74
CA GLU A 428 -15.57 -5.39 -27.67
C GLU A 428 -16.73 -5.01 -26.72
N SER A 429 -16.44 -4.24 -25.68
CA SER A 429 -17.42 -3.71 -24.72
C SER A 429 -18.10 -2.40 -25.17
N GLY A 430 -17.80 -1.89 -26.36
CA GLY A 430 -18.33 -0.62 -26.86
C GLY A 430 -17.80 0.64 -26.16
N ILE A 431 -16.69 0.52 -25.40
CA ILE A 431 -16.06 1.65 -24.71
C ILE A 431 -15.09 2.34 -25.70
N PRO A 432 -15.30 3.62 -26.05
CA PRO A 432 -14.44 4.32 -27.00
C PRO A 432 -13.08 4.65 -26.38
N GLU A 433 -12.06 4.73 -27.24
CA GLU A 433 -10.74 5.24 -26.86
C GLU A 433 -10.79 6.75 -26.58
N LEU A 434 -9.89 7.24 -25.71
CA LEU A 434 -9.73 8.65 -25.41
C LEU A 434 -9.11 9.40 -26.61
N THR A 435 -9.96 10.01 -27.44
CA THR A 435 -9.57 10.76 -28.63
C THR A 435 -9.07 12.19 -28.35
N ALA A 436 -9.33 12.72 -27.15
CA ALA A 436 -8.95 14.07 -26.75
C ALA A 436 -8.19 14.06 -25.41
N PRO A 437 -7.19 14.93 -25.21
CA PRO A 437 -6.49 15.06 -23.94
C PRO A 437 -7.43 15.58 -22.86
N LEU A 438 -7.29 15.03 -21.65
CA LEU A 438 -8.06 15.47 -20.48
C LEU A 438 -7.72 16.93 -20.15
N GLN A 439 -8.74 17.75 -19.95
CA GLN A 439 -8.56 19.16 -19.60
C GLN A 439 -8.01 19.29 -18.18
N PRO A 440 -6.91 20.05 -17.97
CA PRO A 440 -6.32 20.20 -16.64
C PRO A 440 -7.34 20.79 -15.66
N PRO A 441 -7.40 20.29 -14.41
CA PRO A 441 -8.33 20.80 -13.42
C PRO A 441 -7.98 22.23 -13.03
N VAL A 442 -8.98 22.98 -12.55
CA VAL A 442 -8.74 24.28 -11.92
C VAL A 442 -7.88 24.06 -10.68
N THR A 443 -6.82 24.85 -10.51
CA THR A 443 -5.86 24.72 -9.40
C THR A 443 -6.53 25.01 -8.05
N ARG A 444 -7.05 23.96 -7.42
CA ARG A 444 -7.76 24.01 -6.14
C ARG A 444 -7.12 23.05 -5.14
N LYS A 445 -6.88 23.51 -3.90
CA LYS A 445 -6.55 22.63 -2.77
C LYS A 445 -7.80 21.84 -2.33
N VAL A 446 -7.67 20.53 -2.25
CA VAL A 446 -8.74 19.58 -1.86
C VAL A 446 -8.18 18.49 -0.95
N TRP A 447 -9.03 17.86 -0.14
CA TRP A 447 -8.65 16.64 0.59
C TRP A 447 -8.29 15.53 -0.39
N CYS A 448 -7.29 14.70 -0.05
CA CYS A 448 -6.85 13.65 -0.95
C CYS A 448 -7.95 12.60 -1.19
N TYR A 449 -8.15 12.25 -2.46
CA TYR A 449 -9.11 11.24 -2.92
C TYR A 449 -8.37 10.13 -3.69
N PRO A 450 -8.94 8.91 -3.78
CA PRO A 450 -8.34 7.83 -4.55
C PRO A 450 -8.12 8.18 -6.02
N VAL A 451 -7.26 7.44 -6.72
CA VAL A 451 -7.09 7.63 -8.17
C VAL A 451 -8.43 7.43 -8.89
N GLN A 452 -8.81 8.38 -9.74
CA GLN A 452 -10.01 8.29 -10.58
C GLN A 452 -9.64 7.84 -11.99
N PHE A 453 -10.56 7.17 -12.70
CA PHE A 453 -10.35 6.71 -14.07
C PHE A 453 -11.06 7.63 -15.07
N ALA A 454 -10.41 7.87 -16.21
CA ALA A 454 -11.02 8.54 -17.36
C ALA A 454 -11.96 7.62 -18.15
N LEU A 455 -11.75 6.31 -18.08
CA LEU A 455 -12.55 5.29 -18.77
C LEU A 455 -13.48 4.54 -17.78
N PRO A 456 -14.71 4.18 -18.20
CA PRO A 456 -15.60 3.32 -17.42
C PRO A 456 -15.10 1.86 -17.38
N SER A 457 -15.63 1.07 -16.44
CA SER A 457 -15.41 -0.38 -16.43
C SER A 457 -16.12 -1.05 -17.61
N PRO A 458 -15.51 -2.04 -18.30
CA PRO A 458 -16.28 -3.03 -19.05
C PRO A 458 -17.14 -3.87 -18.10
N ARG A 459 -18.10 -4.63 -18.64
CA ARG A 459 -18.91 -5.58 -17.86
C ARG A 459 -18.00 -6.66 -17.27
N MET A 460 -18.06 -6.86 -15.96
CA MET A 460 -17.25 -7.89 -15.28
C MET A 460 -17.62 -9.31 -15.76
N PRO A 461 -16.65 -10.19 -16.04
CA PRO A 461 -16.92 -11.59 -16.34
C PRO A 461 -17.34 -12.34 -15.05
N GLN A 462 -17.87 -13.55 -15.21
CA GLN A 462 -18.15 -14.41 -14.07
C GLN A 462 -16.86 -14.74 -13.31
N ILE A 463 -16.89 -14.55 -11.99
CA ILE A 463 -15.87 -15.00 -11.04
C ILE A 463 -16.55 -16.00 -10.11
N ASP A 464 -15.99 -17.20 -10.01
CA ASP A 464 -16.48 -18.21 -9.08
C ASP A 464 -15.84 -17.97 -7.71
N TYR A 465 -16.56 -18.28 -6.63
CA TYR A 465 -15.98 -18.26 -5.29
C TYR A 465 -16.64 -19.27 -4.35
N THR A 466 -15.88 -19.73 -3.36
CA THR A 466 -16.37 -20.54 -2.25
C THR A 466 -15.96 -19.90 -0.93
N THR A 467 -16.86 -19.94 0.05
CA THR A 467 -16.69 -19.27 1.35
C THR A 467 -16.75 -20.31 2.45
N ASP A 468 -15.62 -20.52 3.12
CA ASP A 468 -15.53 -21.32 4.34
C ASP A 468 -15.65 -20.40 5.57
N ARG A 469 -15.56 -20.97 6.78
CA ARG A 469 -15.70 -20.21 8.03
C ARG A 469 -14.67 -19.08 8.18
N ASP A 470 -13.42 -19.35 7.81
CA ASP A 470 -12.29 -18.47 8.11
C ASP A 470 -11.70 -17.80 6.86
N HIS A 471 -11.95 -18.36 5.67
CA HIS A 471 -11.36 -17.92 4.39
C HIS A 471 -12.40 -17.94 3.26
N MET A 472 -12.21 -17.04 2.29
CA MET A 472 -12.86 -17.08 0.97
C MET A 472 -11.82 -17.49 -0.08
N VAL A 473 -12.22 -18.36 -0.99
CA VAL A 473 -11.44 -18.78 -2.15
C VAL A 473 -12.08 -18.16 -3.39
N ILE A 474 -11.35 -17.31 -4.11
CA ILE A 474 -11.80 -16.62 -5.32
C ILE A 474 -11.10 -17.25 -6.53
N LYS A 475 -11.87 -17.67 -7.52
CA LYS A 475 -11.43 -18.46 -8.67
C LYS A 475 -11.85 -17.80 -9.98
N TYR A 476 -10.87 -17.57 -10.86
CA TYR A 476 -11.11 -17.14 -12.23
C TYR A 476 -10.78 -18.26 -13.22
N THR A 477 -11.68 -18.51 -14.17
CA THR A 477 -11.51 -19.53 -15.21
C THR A 477 -11.68 -18.88 -16.57
N ASN A 478 -10.62 -18.88 -17.38
CA ASN A 478 -10.68 -18.49 -18.79
C ASN A 478 -9.73 -19.35 -19.62
N THR A 479 -10.28 -20.36 -20.29
CA THR A 479 -9.53 -21.36 -21.07
C THR A 479 -8.80 -20.81 -22.29
N SER A 480 -9.16 -19.59 -22.75
CA SER A 480 -8.44 -18.90 -23.84
C SER A 480 -7.13 -18.24 -23.39
N VAL A 481 -6.96 -17.99 -22.09
CA VAL A 481 -5.77 -17.31 -21.53
C VAL A 481 -5.01 -18.20 -20.54
N MET A 482 -5.68 -19.17 -19.91
CA MET A 482 -5.13 -19.99 -18.83
C MET A 482 -5.46 -21.48 -19.03
N ALA A 483 -4.47 -22.36 -18.93
CA ALA A 483 -4.68 -23.80 -19.03
C ALA A 483 -5.35 -24.42 -17.79
N ALA A 484 -5.27 -23.74 -16.64
CA ALA A 484 -5.91 -24.11 -15.39
C ALA A 484 -6.54 -22.87 -14.74
N PRO A 485 -7.58 -23.02 -13.89
CA PRO A 485 -8.15 -21.89 -13.15
C PRO A 485 -7.14 -21.24 -12.21
N ASP A 486 -7.19 -19.91 -12.13
CA ASP A 486 -6.36 -19.13 -11.22
C ASP A 486 -7.13 -18.86 -9.92
N THR A 487 -6.51 -19.14 -8.79
CA THR A 487 -7.20 -19.20 -7.48
C THR A 487 -6.42 -18.42 -6.42
N HIS A 488 -7.12 -17.56 -5.67
CA HIS A 488 -6.57 -16.77 -4.58
C HIS A 488 -7.38 -16.97 -3.30
N VAL A 489 -6.72 -16.93 -2.15
CA VAL A 489 -7.33 -17.13 -0.83
C VAL A 489 -7.22 -15.84 -0.02
N ILE A 490 -8.28 -15.47 0.68
CA ILE A 490 -8.31 -14.31 1.57
C ILE A 490 -9.08 -14.64 2.86
N ASN A 491 -8.53 -14.25 4.01
CA ASN A 491 -9.19 -14.35 5.32
C ASN A 491 -10.47 -13.52 5.33
N ILE A 492 -11.57 -14.03 5.90
CA ILE A 492 -12.87 -13.32 5.92
C ILE A 492 -12.76 -11.93 6.58
N SER A 493 -11.90 -11.79 7.60
CA SER A 493 -11.62 -10.49 8.23
C SER A 493 -11.00 -9.46 7.27
N HIS A 494 -10.14 -9.89 6.35
CA HIS A 494 -9.57 -9.02 5.32
C HIS A 494 -10.53 -8.80 4.16
N LEU A 495 -11.39 -9.77 3.82
CA LEU A 495 -12.47 -9.54 2.86
C LEU A 495 -13.42 -8.43 3.36
N GLN A 496 -13.83 -8.48 4.63
CA GLN A 496 -14.64 -7.44 5.26
C GLN A 496 -13.93 -6.08 5.28
N LYS A 497 -12.60 -6.05 5.50
CA LYS A 497 -11.78 -4.84 5.36
C LYS A 497 -11.84 -4.28 3.94
N LEU A 498 -11.63 -5.11 2.92
CA LEU A 498 -11.70 -4.69 1.52
C LEU A 498 -13.11 -4.19 1.16
N GLU A 499 -14.16 -4.84 1.65
CA GLU A 499 -15.55 -4.44 1.45
C GLU A 499 -15.83 -3.06 2.06
N GLN A 500 -15.33 -2.79 3.27
CA GLN A 500 -15.46 -1.49 3.93
C GLN A 500 -14.60 -0.41 3.24
N LEU A 501 -13.37 -0.73 2.83
CA LEU A 501 -12.54 0.14 2.01
C LEU A 501 -13.23 0.50 0.68
N TYR A 502 -13.91 -0.46 0.05
CA TYR A 502 -14.67 -0.27 -1.18
C TYR A 502 -15.87 0.66 -0.95
N ARG A 503 -16.62 0.51 0.17
CA ARG A 503 -17.70 1.45 0.55
C ARG A 503 -17.24 2.91 0.62
N TYR A 504 -16.05 3.18 1.15
CA TYR A 504 -15.53 4.54 1.29
C TYR A 504 -14.96 5.13 -0.01
N ASN A 505 -14.44 4.31 -0.92
CA ASN A 505 -13.54 4.76 -1.98
C ASN A 505 -14.04 4.44 -3.41
N CYS A 506 -14.95 3.48 -3.57
CA CYS A 506 -15.55 3.14 -4.87
C CYS A 506 -16.80 3.98 -5.12
N PHE A 507 -16.75 4.85 -6.13
CA PHE A 507 -17.87 5.74 -6.48
C PHE A 507 -18.71 5.25 -7.66
N ASP A 508 -18.21 4.29 -8.46
CA ASP A 508 -18.84 3.82 -9.69
C ASP A 508 -19.61 2.48 -9.56
N ASP A 509 -19.46 1.78 -8.44
CA ASP A 509 -20.15 0.51 -8.16
C ASP A 509 -20.77 0.50 -6.75
N LYS A 510 -21.90 1.20 -6.61
CA LYS A 510 -22.67 1.25 -5.35
C LYS A 510 -23.36 -0.07 -4.98
N LYS A 511 -23.47 -1.01 -5.92
CA LYS A 511 -24.18 -2.29 -5.76
C LYS A 511 -23.25 -3.46 -5.43
N PHE A 512 -21.94 -3.27 -5.52
CA PHE A 512 -20.91 -4.30 -5.36
C PHE A 512 -20.92 -5.34 -6.50
N ASP A 513 -21.48 -4.97 -7.66
CA ASP A 513 -21.55 -5.80 -8.87
C ASP A 513 -20.15 -6.10 -9.46
N LEU A 514 -19.15 -5.24 -9.18
CA LEU A 514 -17.77 -5.35 -9.65
C LEU A 514 -16.79 -5.75 -8.54
N PHE A 515 -17.23 -5.80 -7.28
CA PHE A 515 -16.37 -5.93 -6.09
C PHE A 515 -15.49 -7.20 -6.09
N ILE A 516 -16.07 -8.37 -6.35
CA ILE A 516 -15.31 -9.64 -6.36
C ILE A 516 -14.33 -9.70 -7.53
N GLY A 517 -14.71 -9.18 -8.71
CA GLY A 517 -13.81 -9.09 -9.86
C GLY A 517 -12.62 -8.16 -9.63
N ARG A 518 -12.86 -6.98 -9.04
CA ARG A 518 -11.79 -6.04 -8.65
C ARG A 518 -10.91 -6.61 -7.53
N THR A 519 -11.49 -7.37 -6.59
CA THR A 519 -10.75 -8.08 -5.53
C THR A 519 -9.85 -9.17 -6.12
N TYR A 520 -10.34 -9.99 -7.06
CA TYR A 520 -9.52 -10.93 -7.82
C TYR A 520 -8.36 -10.23 -8.53
N CYS A 521 -8.64 -9.14 -9.26
CA CYS A 521 -7.60 -8.40 -9.99
C CYS A 521 -6.48 -7.91 -9.07
N MET A 522 -6.85 -7.35 -7.91
CA MET A 522 -5.90 -6.86 -6.90
C MET A 522 -5.08 -8.00 -6.27
N LEU A 523 -5.72 -9.09 -5.86
CA LEU A 523 -5.01 -10.27 -5.34
C LEU A 523 -4.05 -10.88 -6.39
N LYS A 524 -4.51 -11.01 -7.64
CA LYS A 524 -3.68 -11.47 -8.76
C LYS A 524 -2.50 -10.54 -9.02
N ARG A 525 -2.69 -9.22 -8.95
CA ARG A 525 -1.62 -8.23 -9.11
C ARG A 525 -0.53 -8.41 -8.06
N TYR A 526 -0.90 -8.46 -6.78
CA TYR A 526 0.07 -8.62 -5.68
C TYR A 526 0.73 -10.01 -5.69
N SER A 527 -0.02 -11.08 -5.97
CA SER A 527 0.53 -12.43 -6.17
C SER A 527 1.55 -12.46 -7.32
N THR A 528 1.27 -11.78 -8.44
CA THR A 528 2.19 -11.68 -9.58
C THR A 528 3.46 -10.91 -9.24
N PHE A 529 3.34 -9.79 -8.51
CA PHE A 529 4.47 -8.95 -8.12
C PHE A 529 5.39 -9.64 -7.11
N LEU A 530 4.84 -10.29 -6.09
CA LEU A 530 5.63 -11.04 -5.10
C LEU A 530 6.23 -12.32 -5.69
N GLY A 531 5.54 -12.97 -6.63
CA GLY A 531 5.96 -14.24 -7.23
C GLY A 531 5.90 -15.39 -6.21
N SER A 532 6.81 -16.35 -6.33
CA SER A 532 6.82 -17.57 -5.49
C SER A 532 6.98 -17.30 -3.98
N ASN A 533 7.46 -16.10 -3.59
CA ASN A 533 7.58 -15.69 -2.19
C ASN A 533 6.20 -15.54 -1.49
N ALA A 534 5.12 -15.40 -2.26
CA ALA A 534 3.75 -15.35 -1.74
C ALA A 534 3.18 -16.73 -1.30
N ASN A 535 3.95 -17.82 -1.37
CA ASN A 535 3.50 -19.13 -0.91
C ASN A 535 3.48 -19.17 0.64
N PRO A 536 2.30 -19.30 1.30
CA PRO A 536 2.18 -19.21 2.76
C PRO A 536 2.88 -20.36 3.51
N ASN A 537 3.35 -21.39 2.81
CA ASN A 537 4.16 -22.46 3.40
C ASN A 537 5.65 -22.09 3.58
N HIS A 538 6.09 -20.89 3.14
CA HIS A 538 7.44 -20.40 3.40
C HIS A 538 7.52 -19.77 4.79
N GLN A 539 8.54 -20.16 5.56
CA GLN A 539 8.76 -19.68 6.93
C GLN A 539 9.48 -18.33 7.00
N ASP A 540 10.15 -17.90 5.91
CA ASP A 540 10.77 -16.57 5.81
C ASP A 540 9.65 -15.52 5.65
N PRO A 541 9.63 -14.44 6.47
CA PRO A 541 8.58 -13.43 6.36
C PRO A 541 8.68 -12.63 5.06
N GLU A 542 7.56 -12.40 4.38
CA GLU A 542 7.50 -11.52 3.20
C GLU A 542 7.61 -10.05 3.62
N LEU A 543 8.84 -9.52 3.54
CA LEU A 543 9.19 -8.18 4.02
C LEU A 543 8.69 -7.06 3.11
N THR A 544 8.49 -7.32 1.81
CA THR A 544 8.13 -6.29 0.80
C THR A 544 6.77 -5.65 1.08
N GLN A 545 5.87 -6.36 1.75
CA GLN A 545 4.58 -5.85 2.21
C GLN A 545 4.46 -5.79 3.75
N SER A 546 5.56 -5.91 4.49
CA SER A 546 5.52 -5.83 5.95
C SER A 546 4.99 -4.48 6.45
N ALA A 547 4.19 -4.49 7.50
CA ALA A 547 3.55 -3.31 8.09
C ALA A 547 3.93 -3.14 9.56
N LEU A 548 3.79 -1.92 10.08
CA LEU A 548 3.98 -1.66 11.52
C LEU A 548 2.82 -2.28 12.34
N PRO A 549 3.03 -2.68 13.61
CA PRO A 549 1.95 -3.11 14.50
C PRO A 549 0.84 -2.07 14.64
N ALA A 550 -0.42 -2.49 14.84
CA ALA A 550 -1.56 -1.57 14.98
C ALA A 550 -1.35 -0.56 16.12
N VAL A 551 -0.78 -0.99 17.25
CA VAL A 551 -0.43 -0.11 18.39
C VAL A 551 0.55 1.01 18.04
N VAL A 552 1.44 0.77 17.05
CA VAL A 552 2.37 1.81 16.55
C VAL A 552 1.60 2.82 15.71
N PHE A 553 0.67 2.38 14.86
CA PHE A 553 -0.23 3.28 14.12
C PHE A 553 -1.17 4.09 15.03
N GLU A 554 -1.73 3.47 16.07
CA GLU A 554 -2.55 4.13 17.10
C GLU A 554 -1.74 5.25 17.78
N CYS A 555 -0.50 4.97 18.20
CA CYS A 555 0.41 5.97 18.75
C CYS A 555 0.76 7.08 17.74
N LEU A 556 1.05 6.74 16.48
CA LEU A 556 1.36 7.71 15.43
C LEU A 556 0.17 8.64 15.14
N HIS A 557 -1.05 8.12 15.15
CA HIS A 557 -2.26 8.94 15.06
C HIS A 557 -2.41 9.84 16.29
N GLN A 558 -2.38 9.28 17.50
CA GLN A 558 -2.62 10.01 18.74
C GLN A 558 -1.60 11.13 19.00
N HIS A 559 -0.30 10.87 18.81
CA HIS A 559 0.76 11.79 19.19
C HIS A 559 1.26 12.71 18.05
N PHE A 560 1.13 12.26 16.79
CA PHE A 560 1.65 12.97 15.61
C PHE A 560 0.57 13.27 14.57
N ASN A 561 -0.69 12.98 14.86
CA ASN A 561 -1.84 13.13 13.96
C ASN A 561 -1.59 12.50 12.58
N VAL A 562 -0.84 11.41 12.51
CA VAL A 562 -0.67 10.67 11.26
C VAL A 562 -2.04 10.15 10.82
N THR A 563 -2.35 10.29 9.53
CA THR A 563 -3.63 9.80 8.97
C THR A 563 -3.45 9.05 7.65
N PHE A 564 -2.21 8.83 7.21
CA PHE A 564 -1.90 8.40 5.85
C PHE A 564 -0.58 7.61 5.81
N GLU A 565 -0.57 6.51 5.05
CA GLU A 565 0.64 5.70 4.75
C GLU A 565 1.17 5.99 3.34
N CYS A 566 2.44 6.37 3.23
CA CYS A 566 3.08 6.60 1.93
C CYS A 566 3.41 5.30 1.18
N PHE A 567 3.48 4.15 1.87
CA PHE A 567 3.75 2.86 1.25
C PHE A 567 2.89 1.78 1.90
N ALA A 568 1.83 1.37 1.19
CA ALA A 568 0.92 0.32 1.63
C ALA A 568 0.26 -0.38 0.43
N SER A 569 -0.66 -1.29 0.74
CA SER A 569 -1.57 -1.99 -0.17
C SER A 569 -2.96 -2.10 0.48
N PRO A 570 -4.03 -2.39 -0.29
CA PRO A 570 -5.35 -2.70 0.28
C PRO A 570 -5.28 -3.80 1.36
N LEU A 571 -4.32 -4.72 1.21
CA LEU A 571 -4.10 -5.87 2.07
C LEU A 571 -3.44 -5.48 3.40
N ASN A 572 -2.44 -4.59 3.37
CA ASN A 572 -1.64 -4.26 4.56
C ASN A 572 -1.98 -2.94 5.25
N CYS A 573 -2.75 -2.04 4.62
CA CYS A 573 -2.96 -0.69 5.15
C CYS A 573 -3.69 -0.63 6.51
N TYR A 574 -3.36 0.37 7.33
CA TYR A 574 -4.03 0.65 8.60
C TYR A 574 -5.14 1.70 8.41
N PHE A 575 -4.87 2.78 7.68
CA PHE A 575 -5.82 3.85 7.36
C PHE A 575 -6.56 3.59 6.04
N ARG A 576 -7.76 4.18 5.87
CA ARG A 576 -8.50 4.15 4.58
C ARG A 576 -7.91 5.06 3.47
N GLN A 577 -6.77 5.69 3.72
CA GLN A 577 -6.04 6.52 2.76
C GLN A 577 -4.53 6.23 2.80
N TYR A 578 -4.00 5.84 1.65
CA TYR A 578 -2.60 5.43 1.51
C TYR A 578 -2.14 5.60 0.06
N CYS A 579 -0.83 5.57 -0.17
CA CYS A 579 -0.23 5.38 -1.48
C CYS A 579 0.17 3.90 -1.66
N SER A 580 0.09 3.40 -2.90
CA SER A 580 0.46 2.04 -3.26
C SER A 580 1.06 1.97 -4.67
N MET A 581 1.74 0.87 -5.00
CA MET A 581 2.38 0.69 -6.31
C MET A 581 1.36 0.61 -7.46
N PHE A 582 0.18 0.04 -7.21
CA PHE A 582 -0.81 -0.32 -8.24
C PHE A 582 -2.09 0.51 -8.12
N GLY A 583 -1.99 1.82 -8.36
CA GLY A 583 -3.13 2.74 -8.30
C GLY A 583 -4.31 2.39 -9.22
N ASP A 584 -4.12 1.52 -10.21
CA ASP A 584 -5.17 1.01 -11.09
C ASP A 584 -6.00 -0.13 -10.45
N THR A 585 -5.41 -1.01 -9.64
CA THR A 585 -6.17 -2.03 -8.88
C THR A 585 -6.64 -1.50 -7.53
N ASP A 586 -5.85 -0.64 -6.90
CA ASP A 586 -5.94 -0.39 -5.46
C ASP A 586 -6.79 0.84 -5.12
N SER A 587 -7.11 1.68 -6.11
CA SER A 587 -7.85 2.93 -5.92
C SER A 587 -9.28 2.71 -5.47
N PHE A 588 -9.96 1.67 -5.97
CA PHE A 588 -11.27 1.25 -5.48
C PHE A 588 -11.27 0.89 -3.98
N PHE A 589 -10.10 0.56 -3.42
CA PHE A 589 -9.90 0.25 -2.01
C PHE A 589 -9.17 1.37 -1.24
N GLY A 590 -8.97 2.54 -1.85
CA GLY A 590 -8.44 3.73 -1.18
C GLY A 590 -7.02 4.16 -1.56
N SER A 591 -6.36 3.54 -2.54
CA SER A 591 -5.06 4.02 -3.00
C SER A 591 -5.13 5.38 -3.71
N ARG A 592 -4.21 6.27 -3.34
CA ARG A 592 -3.94 7.57 -3.98
C ARG A 592 -2.91 7.46 -5.11
N GLY A 593 -2.47 6.25 -5.45
CA GLY A 593 -1.43 5.96 -6.46
C GLY A 593 -0.04 5.86 -5.84
N SER A 594 1.00 5.89 -6.68
CA SER A 594 2.40 5.87 -6.24
C SER A 594 2.71 7.09 -5.36
N PHE A 595 3.55 6.91 -4.34
CA PHE A 595 3.99 8.02 -3.50
C PHE A 595 4.76 9.08 -4.27
N LEU A 596 5.59 8.67 -5.24
CA LEU A 596 6.40 9.58 -6.06
C LEU A 596 5.53 10.49 -6.96
N ASP A 597 4.31 10.05 -7.30
CA ASP A 597 3.30 10.81 -8.05
C ASP A 597 2.32 11.57 -7.13
N PHE A 598 2.38 11.30 -5.82
CA PHE A 598 1.53 11.93 -4.82
C PHE A 598 2.19 13.19 -4.28
N LYS A 599 1.55 14.34 -4.48
CA LYS A 599 2.09 15.67 -4.14
C LYS A 599 1.22 16.35 -3.08
N PRO A 600 1.32 15.92 -1.80
CA PRO A 600 0.62 16.57 -0.70
C PRO A 600 1.23 17.93 -0.39
N VAL A 601 0.37 18.93 -0.17
CA VAL A 601 0.81 20.25 0.33
C VAL A 601 0.76 20.32 1.85
N SER A 602 -0.12 19.56 2.50
CA SER A 602 -0.27 19.53 3.96
C SER A 602 -0.59 18.11 4.40
N GLY A 603 -0.20 17.75 5.63
CA GLY A 603 -0.58 16.50 6.28
C GLY A 603 0.52 15.91 7.16
N SER A 604 0.19 14.83 7.87
CA SER A 604 1.15 14.05 8.66
C SER A 604 1.10 12.58 8.22
N PHE A 605 2.27 12.06 7.86
CA PHE A 605 2.44 10.87 7.03
C PHE A 605 3.38 9.85 7.68
N GLN A 606 3.04 8.57 7.57
CA GLN A 606 3.89 7.44 7.89
C GLN A 606 4.58 6.95 6.61
N VAL A 607 5.88 6.65 6.67
CA VAL A 607 6.66 6.22 5.49
C VAL A 607 7.49 4.98 5.85
N ASN A 608 7.05 3.79 5.44
CA ASN A 608 7.82 2.52 5.53
C ASN A 608 8.01 1.95 4.12
N PRO A 609 8.99 2.44 3.34
CA PRO A 609 9.21 2.00 1.97
C PRO A 609 9.74 0.55 1.95
N PRO A 610 9.41 -0.25 0.91
CA PRO A 610 9.99 -1.58 0.75
C PRO A 610 11.50 -1.49 0.47
N TYR A 611 12.24 -2.56 0.76
CA TYR A 611 13.70 -2.56 0.68
C TYR A 611 14.23 -2.58 -0.77
N CYS A 612 14.38 -1.37 -1.32
CA CYS A 612 15.08 -1.05 -2.56
C CYS A 612 15.81 0.28 -2.34
N GLU A 613 17.15 0.27 -2.41
CA GLU A 613 18.00 1.44 -2.08
C GLU A 613 17.64 2.64 -2.96
N GLU A 614 17.42 2.40 -4.25
CA GLU A 614 17.05 3.37 -5.26
C GLU A 614 15.66 4.00 -4.98
N LEU A 615 14.69 3.19 -4.51
CA LEU A 615 13.36 3.68 -4.14
C LEU A 615 13.38 4.47 -2.83
N ILE A 616 14.16 4.03 -1.84
CA ILE A 616 14.36 4.78 -0.59
C ILE A 616 15.00 6.13 -0.90
N ASP A 617 16.00 6.17 -1.78
CA ASP A 617 16.64 7.42 -2.19
C ASP A 617 15.67 8.36 -2.92
N ALA A 618 14.92 7.86 -3.91
CA ALA A 618 13.88 8.63 -4.61
C ALA A 618 12.78 9.14 -3.65
N THR A 619 12.43 8.34 -2.64
CA THR A 619 11.48 8.71 -1.57
C THR A 619 11.99 9.88 -0.74
N LEU A 620 13.25 9.86 -0.32
CA LEU A 620 13.87 10.96 0.44
C LEU A 620 13.96 12.23 -0.41
N GLN A 621 14.36 12.13 -1.68
CA GLN A 621 14.37 13.26 -2.63
C GLN A 621 12.97 13.83 -2.90
N HIS A 622 11.93 12.99 -2.85
CA HIS A 622 10.53 13.43 -2.99
C HIS A 622 10.06 14.17 -1.73
N ILE A 623 10.32 13.60 -0.55
CA ILE A 623 10.01 14.24 0.74
C ILE A 623 10.68 15.61 0.86
N ASP A 624 11.97 15.71 0.52
CA ASP A 624 12.72 16.97 0.62
C ASP A 624 12.13 18.08 -0.27
N ARG A 625 11.75 17.74 -1.51
CA ARG A 625 11.01 18.66 -2.41
C ARG A 625 9.66 19.06 -1.84
N LEU A 626 8.85 18.12 -1.37
CA LEU A 626 7.53 18.43 -0.79
C LEU A 626 7.62 19.34 0.45
N LEU A 627 8.62 19.13 1.30
CA LEU A 627 8.89 19.95 2.49
C LEU A 627 9.44 21.34 2.15
N THR A 628 10.13 21.47 1.01
CA THR A 628 10.63 22.75 0.46
C THR A 628 9.53 23.55 -0.22
N ASP A 629 8.70 22.90 -1.05
CA ASP A 629 7.68 23.53 -1.89
C ASP A 629 6.44 23.99 -1.09
N SER A 630 6.25 23.51 0.14
CA SER A 630 5.07 23.84 0.96
C SER A 630 5.35 24.63 2.23
N ALA A 631 4.57 25.69 2.41
CA ALA A 631 4.46 26.45 3.65
C ALA A 631 3.38 25.92 4.61
N ASP A 632 2.47 25.04 4.17
CA ASP A 632 1.45 24.45 5.05
C ASP A 632 2.08 23.38 5.97
N PRO A 633 1.47 23.01 7.11
CA PRO A 633 2.03 22.00 8.01
C PRO A 633 2.24 20.63 7.34
N LEU A 634 3.50 20.23 7.20
CA LEU A 634 3.87 18.99 6.51
C LEU A 634 4.91 18.17 7.31
N SER A 635 4.62 16.89 7.52
CA SER A 635 5.40 15.99 8.39
C SER A 635 5.45 14.57 7.83
N PHE A 636 6.66 14.01 7.70
CA PHE A 636 6.90 12.63 7.34
C PHE A 636 7.68 11.92 8.45
N ILE A 637 7.15 10.80 8.94
CA ILE A 637 7.81 9.93 9.91
C ILE A 637 8.27 8.69 9.15
N VAL A 638 9.58 8.60 8.92
CA VAL A 638 10.22 7.60 8.06
C VAL A 638 10.79 6.46 8.91
N PHE A 639 10.49 5.22 8.50
CA PHE A 639 10.91 3.98 9.14
C PHE A 639 11.79 3.22 8.15
N LEU A 640 13.05 2.98 8.51
CA LEU A 640 14.01 2.25 7.68
C LEU A 640 14.70 1.16 8.49
N GLN A 641 14.73 -0.06 7.96
CA GLN A 641 15.44 -1.17 8.57
C GLN A 641 16.97 -0.98 8.43
N GLU A 642 17.70 -1.11 9.54
CA GLU A 642 19.16 -0.96 9.61
C GLU A 642 19.88 -2.24 9.16
N TRP A 643 20.04 -2.37 7.85
CA TRP A 643 20.98 -3.33 7.27
C TRP A 643 22.41 -2.77 7.42
N LYS A 644 23.25 -3.42 8.24
CA LYS A 644 24.57 -2.90 8.61
C LYS A 644 25.70 -3.28 7.64
N ASP A 645 25.47 -4.26 6.76
CA ASP A 645 26.47 -4.78 5.82
C ASP A 645 25.84 -5.20 4.48
N PRO A 646 25.96 -4.38 3.41
CA PRO A 646 26.41 -2.99 3.41
C PRO A 646 25.33 -2.05 3.96
N ALA A 647 25.74 -0.94 4.56
CA ALA A 647 24.82 0.14 4.93
C ALA A 647 24.22 0.84 3.70
N LEU A 648 22.96 1.26 3.82
CA LEU A 648 22.26 2.06 2.79
C LEU A 648 23.00 3.38 2.55
N LYS A 649 23.38 3.66 1.29
CA LYS A 649 24.18 4.85 0.95
C LYS A 649 23.41 6.16 1.12
N CYS A 650 22.09 6.11 0.97
CA CYS A 650 21.19 7.25 1.10
C CYS A 650 20.99 7.74 2.56
N LEU A 651 21.54 7.03 3.57
CA LEU A 651 21.46 7.46 4.97
C LEU A 651 22.18 8.80 5.24
N SER A 652 23.19 9.16 4.43
CA SER A 652 23.83 10.48 4.49
C SER A 652 22.84 11.62 4.24
N LYS A 653 21.92 11.46 3.27
CA LYS A 653 20.88 12.46 2.98
C LYS A 653 19.94 12.71 4.16
N ILE A 654 19.71 11.69 5.00
CA ILE A 654 18.99 11.85 6.27
C ILE A 654 19.85 12.59 7.30
N ALA A 655 21.15 12.28 7.37
CA ALA A 655 22.08 12.96 8.26
C ALA A 655 22.10 14.49 7.99
N ASP A 656 22.12 14.87 6.71
CA ASP A 656 22.32 16.25 6.27
C ASP A 656 21.01 17.05 6.03
N SER A 657 19.83 16.40 6.07
CA SER A 657 18.56 17.08 5.75
C SER A 657 18.22 18.20 6.76
N PRO A 658 17.95 19.44 6.30
CA PRO A 658 17.57 20.56 7.15
C PRO A 658 16.16 20.39 7.76
N TYR A 659 15.40 19.40 7.28
CA TYR A 659 14.08 19.05 7.78
C TYR A 659 14.09 18.02 8.91
N LYS A 660 15.23 17.38 9.21
CA LYS A 660 15.34 16.43 10.32
C LYS A 660 15.12 17.12 11.66
N ARG A 661 14.15 16.62 12.43
CA ARG A 661 13.79 17.13 13.77
C ARG A 661 14.16 16.18 14.90
N LYS A 662 14.11 14.87 14.65
CA LYS A 662 14.53 13.82 15.58
C LYS A 662 14.89 12.57 14.77
N GLN A 663 15.78 11.77 15.33
CA GLN A 663 16.13 10.42 14.88
C GLN A 663 16.28 9.53 16.11
N LEU A 664 15.86 8.27 16.01
CA LEU A 664 16.13 7.21 16.97
C LEU A 664 16.27 5.87 16.25
N VAL A 665 16.70 4.85 16.98
CA VAL A 665 16.75 3.45 16.50
C VAL A 665 16.03 2.58 17.52
N VAL A 666 15.06 1.78 17.05
CA VAL A 666 14.47 0.69 17.82
C VAL A 666 15.31 -0.55 17.53
N MET A 667 15.90 -1.17 18.56
CA MET A 667 16.90 -2.21 18.35
C MET A 667 16.30 -3.50 17.78
N GLY A 668 17.11 -4.27 17.04
CA GLY A 668 16.73 -5.60 16.58
C GLY A 668 16.41 -6.53 17.75
N MET A 669 15.47 -7.44 17.55
CA MET A 669 14.84 -8.33 18.56
C MET A 669 13.98 -7.63 19.63
N GLU A 670 14.00 -6.29 19.71
CA GLU A 670 13.21 -5.49 20.67
C GLU A 670 11.89 -4.95 20.10
N HIS A 671 11.51 -5.34 18.89
CA HIS A 671 10.24 -4.93 18.26
C HIS A 671 9.70 -5.96 17.26
N GLU A 672 8.42 -5.81 16.90
CA GLU A 672 7.69 -6.69 16.00
C GLU A 672 7.20 -5.93 14.76
N TYR A 673 7.04 -6.66 13.65
CA TYR A 673 6.36 -6.22 12.42
C TYR A 673 5.20 -7.17 12.12
N ARG A 674 4.25 -6.68 11.31
CA ARG A 674 3.16 -7.48 10.74
C ARG A 674 3.57 -8.02 9.37
N HIS A 675 3.29 -9.30 9.14
CA HIS A 675 3.69 -10.06 7.96
C HIS A 675 3.01 -9.56 6.66
N GLY A 676 3.74 -9.52 5.54
CA GLY A 676 3.20 -9.03 4.26
C GLY A 676 2.00 -9.83 3.74
N MET A 677 1.93 -11.13 4.05
CA MET A 677 0.80 -12.00 3.70
C MET A 677 -0.29 -12.07 4.78
N GLN A 678 -0.40 -11.07 5.69
CA GLN A 678 -1.41 -11.07 6.79
C GLN A 678 -2.87 -11.27 6.36
N HIS A 679 -3.16 -11.10 5.06
CA HIS A 679 -4.47 -11.29 4.45
C HIS A 679 -4.86 -12.74 4.21
N CYS A 680 -3.93 -13.70 4.26
CA CYS A 680 -4.19 -15.12 3.99
C CYS A 680 -3.48 -16.12 4.93
N ILE A 681 -2.63 -15.66 5.84
CA ILE A 681 -1.99 -16.52 6.87
C ILE A 681 -2.79 -16.54 8.19
N PRO A 682 -2.59 -17.56 9.06
CA PRO A 682 -3.24 -17.63 10.37
C PRO A 682 -2.91 -16.44 11.27
N LYS A 683 -3.89 -15.97 12.06
CA LYS A 683 -3.72 -14.79 12.95
C LYS A 683 -2.53 -14.93 13.92
N SER A 684 -2.22 -16.16 14.35
CA SER A 684 -1.09 -16.48 15.24
C SER A 684 0.29 -16.21 14.65
N GLU A 685 0.40 -16.17 13.32
CA GLU A 685 1.67 -16.06 12.58
C GLU A 685 1.88 -14.67 11.97
N VAL A 686 0.90 -13.77 12.12
CA VAL A 686 0.95 -12.43 11.51
C VAL A 686 2.05 -11.55 12.11
N ASN A 687 2.40 -11.73 13.39
CA ASN A 687 3.40 -10.91 14.05
C ASN A 687 4.73 -11.66 14.14
N PHE A 688 5.80 -11.04 13.65
CA PHE A 688 7.16 -11.57 13.72
C PHE A 688 8.12 -10.54 14.32
N LYS A 689 9.12 -10.99 15.07
CA LYS A 689 10.16 -10.11 15.61
C LYS A 689 11.11 -9.67 14.50
N SER A 690 11.42 -8.37 14.44
CA SER A 690 12.47 -7.89 13.54
C SER A 690 13.83 -8.33 14.04
N ILE A 691 14.64 -8.94 13.17
CA ILE A 691 16.02 -9.32 13.49
C ILE A 691 17.01 -8.15 13.32
N VAL A 692 16.60 -7.09 12.62
CA VAL A 692 17.36 -5.85 12.37
C VAL A 692 16.77 -4.69 13.17
N GLY A 693 17.58 -3.66 13.44
CA GLY A 693 17.07 -2.42 14.02
C GLY A 693 16.18 -1.67 13.03
N THR A 694 15.30 -0.81 13.54
CA THR A 694 14.50 0.12 12.73
C THR A 694 14.81 1.54 13.14
N MET A 695 15.43 2.30 12.23
CA MET A 695 15.65 3.72 12.39
C MET A 695 14.33 4.47 12.13
N VAL A 696 13.96 5.37 13.05
CA VAL A 696 12.78 6.23 12.93
C VAL A 696 13.23 7.69 12.85
N VAL A 697 12.76 8.42 11.84
CA VAL A 697 13.20 9.79 11.52
C VAL A 697 12.00 10.70 11.30
N TRP A 698 12.00 11.87 11.93
CA TRP A 698 10.99 12.92 11.71
C TRP A 698 11.54 13.98 10.77
N LEU A 699 11.00 14.04 9.55
CA LEU A 699 11.29 15.06 8.55
C LEU A 699 10.10 16.03 8.45
N GLN A 700 10.27 17.27 8.88
CA GLN A 700 9.17 18.24 9.02
C GLN A 700 9.59 19.66 8.61
N ASN A 701 8.74 20.36 7.86
CA ASN A 701 8.92 21.79 7.62
C ASN A 701 8.61 22.59 8.89
N ALA A 702 8.84 23.91 8.90
CA ALA A 702 8.69 24.72 10.11
C ALA A 702 7.26 24.64 10.68
N ALA A 703 6.24 24.71 9.82
CA ALA A 703 4.84 24.61 10.21
C ALA A 703 4.44 23.20 10.71
N GLY A 704 4.99 22.15 10.10
CA GLY A 704 4.80 20.76 10.52
C GLY A 704 5.44 20.48 11.87
N TYR A 705 6.65 20.99 12.12
CA TYR A 705 7.32 20.88 13.42
C TYR A 705 6.55 21.64 14.51
N ALA A 706 6.11 22.87 14.25
CA ALA A 706 5.31 23.64 15.21
C ALA A 706 4.03 22.91 15.66
N LYS A 707 3.44 22.07 14.79
CA LYS A 707 2.21 21.32 15.07
C LYS A 707 2.46 19.92 15.65
N TRP A 708 3.47 19.21 15.14
CA TRP A 708 3.70 17.78 15.38
C TRP A 708 5.14 17.47 15.84
N ALA A 709 5.76 18.39 16.59
CA ALA A 709 7.11 18.22 17.13
C ALA A 709 7.28 16.86 17.85
N PRO A 710 8.37 16.12 17.59
CA PRO A 710 8.80 14.96 18.39
C PRO A 710 9.37 15.40 19.74
N THR A 711 8.48 15.84 20.62
CA THR A 711 8.77 16.05 22.05
C THR A 711 9.04 14.72 22.74
N GLU A 712 9.83 14.73 23.81
CA GLU A 712 10.24 13.52 24.54
C GLU A 712 9.04 12.63 24.93
N PRO A 713 7.94 13.13 25.52
CA PRO A 713 6.79 12.27 25.86
C PRO A 713 6.11 11.60 24.65
N ARG A 714 6.15 12.23 23.46
CA ARG A 714 5.60 11.65 22.21
C ARG A 714 6.54 10.59 21.63
N VAL A 715 7.84 10.77 21.80
CA VAL A 715 8.87 9.82 21.37
C VAL A 715 8.89 8.60 22.28
N ASP A 716 8.81 8.79 23.59
CA ASP A 716 8.76 7.72 24.59
C ASP A 716 7.50 6.86 24.43
N ALA A 717 6.34 7.50 24.16
CA ALA A 717 5.10 6.77 23.81
C ALA A 717 5.27 5.88 22.58
N LEU A 718 5.99 6.34 21.55
CA LEU A 718 6.26 5.54 20.35
C LEU A 718 7.21 4.37 20.65
N LEU A 719 8.27 4.59 21.43
CA LEU A 719 9.17 3.53 21.90
C LEU A 719 8.43 2.47 22.73
N GLU A 720 7.49 2.88 23.57
CA GLU A 720 6.64 1.98 24.35
C GLU A 720 5.70 1.17 23.45
N ALA A 721 5.11 1.80 22.42
CA ALA A 721 4.24 1.13 21.45
C ALA A 721 4.96 0.06 20.62
N PHE A 722 6.27 0.21 20.39
CA PHE A 722 7.09 -0.78 19.69
C PHE A 722 7.38 -2.05 20.50
N ARG A 723 7.16 -2.07 21.82
CA ARG A 723 7.54 -3.23 22.65
C ARG A 723 6.79 -4.51 22.25
N PRO A 724 7.46 -5.67 22.15
CA PRO A 724 6.85 -6.90 21.67
C PRO A 724 5.65 -7.33 22.52
N GLY A 725 4.59 -7.82 21.86
CA GLY A 725 3.37 -8.25 22.53
C GLY A 725 2.38 -7.14 22.91
N ARG A 726 2.72 -5.84 22.77
CA ARG A 726 1.77 -4.73 23.00
C ARG A 726 0.48 -4.87 22.18
N GLU A 727 0.59 -5.29 20.93
CA GLU A 727 -0.57 -5.54 20.05
C GLU A 727 -1.41 -6.75 20.50
N ARG A 728 -0.80 -7.77 21.09
CA ARG A 728 -1.52 -8.90 21.68
C ARG A 728 -2.29 -8.50 22.92
N ASP A 729 -1.78 -7.57 23.72
CA ASP A 729 -2.47 -7.08 24.92
C ASP A 729 -3.62 -6.13 24.55
N ARG A 730 -3.42 -5.27 23.54
CA ARG A 730 -4.50 -4.54 22.84
C ARG A 730 -5.60 -5.51 22.38
N ASP A 731 -5.26 -6.55 21.63
CA ASP A 731 -6.24 -7.51 21.11
C ASP A 731 -7.01 -8.26 22.21
N LYS A 732 -6.38 -8.57 23.35
CA LYS A 732 -7.09 -9.10 24.55
C LYS A 732 -8.10 -8.09 25.09
N THR A 733 -7.70 -6.83 25.27
CA THR A 733 -8.60 -5.78 25.80
C THR A 733 -9.77 -5.54 24.85
N ALA A 734 -9.53 -5.42 23.54
CA ALA A 734 -10.57 -5.29 22.52
C ALA A 734 -11.55 -6.49 22.51
N SER A 735 -11.06 -7.71 22.74
CA SER A 735 -11.89 -8.91 22.85
C SER A 735 -12.72 -8.99 24.15
N SER A 736 -12.34 -8.20 25.17
CA SER A 736 -13.02 -8.18 26.48
C SER A 736 -14.12 -7.12 26.60
N VAL A 737 -14.19 -6.15 25.68
CA VAL A 737 -15.25 -5.13 25.64
C VAL A 737 -16.52 -5.71 25.01
N SER A 738 -17.25 -6.50 25.79
CA SER A 738 -18.65 -6.80 25.49
C SER A 738 -19.52 -5.56 25.70
N ILE A 739 -20.38 -5.25 24.73
CA ILE A 739 -21.24 -4.07 24.77
C ILE A 739 -22.24 -4.20 25.93
N GLN A 740 -22.03 -3.44 27.01
CA GLN A 740 -23.07 -3.25 28.02
C GLN A 740 -24.15 -2.28 27.50
N PRO A 741 -25.45 -2.59 27.71
CA PRO A 741 -26.54 -1.65 27.41
C PRO A 741 -26.62 -0.59 28.51
N SER A 742 -26.51 0.69 28.14
CA SER A 742 -26.54 1.82 29.07
C SER A 742 -27.91 2.51 29.14
N CYS A 743 -28.62 2.29 30.24
CA CYS A 743 -29.74 3.09 30.75
C CYS A 743 -29.91 2.73 32.25
N SER A 744 -30.35 3.60 33.16
CA SER A 744 -30.88 4.97 33.09
C SER A 744 -30.62 5.72 34.42
N ALA A 745 -30.84 7.03 34.47
CA ALA A 745 -30.72 7.83 35.70
C ALA A 745 -32.06 7.93 36.47
N SER A 746 -32.04 7.98 37.82
CA SER A 746 -32.74 9.00 38.65
C SER A 746 -32.77 8.72 40.18
N ALA A 747 -32.75 9.82 40.96
CA ALA A 747 -33.42 10.09 42.27
C ALA A 747 -33.01 9.42 43.62
N SER A 748 -32.19 10.18 44.40
CA SER A 748 -32.40 10.65 45.80
C SER A 748 -32.72 9.72 47.01
N SER A 749 -31.74 9.66 47.96
CA SER A 749 -31.79 10.03 49.42
C SER A 749 -32.73 9.33 50.45
N PRO A 750 -32.43 9.35 51.79
CA PRO A 750 -31.13 9.38 52.52
C PRO A 750 -31.07 8.51 53.83
N GLU A 751 -29.97 8.61 54.61
CA GLU A 751 -29.74 8.15 56.02
C GLU A 751 -29.71 6.61 56.29
N ALA A 752 -28.89 5.99 57.17
CA ALA A 752 -28.31 6.42 58.45
C ALA A 752 -27.12 5.52 58.95
N THR A 753 -26.18 6.13 59.69
CA THR A 753 -25.40 5.63 60.86
C THR A 753 -24.70 4.24 60.94
N GLY A 754 -23.44 4.25 61.41
CA GLY A 754 -22.78 3.17 62.20
C GLY A 754 -21.51 2.60 61.56
N SER A 755 -20.26 2.99 61.90
CA SER A 755 -19.50 2.99 63.17
C SER A 755 -18.74 1.69 63.47
N GLY A 756 -17.42 1.80 63.62
CA GLY A 756 -16.53 0.80 64.20
C GLY A 756 -15.84 -0.14 63.18
N SER A 757 -14.57 -0.51 63.24
CA SER A 757 -13.32 -0.06 63.90
C SER A 757 -12.44 -1.31 64.07
N ASN A 758 -11.17 -1.20 63.66
CA ASN A 758 -10.01 -1.86 64.25
C ASN A 758 -9.73 -3.37 64.04
N ASN A 759 -8.45 -3.62 63.79
CA ASN A 759 -7.61 -4.68 64.38
C ASN A 759 -7.77 -6.15 63.88
N ASP A 760 -6.71 -6.97 63.82
CA ASP A 760 -5.25 -6.73 63.75
C ASP A 760 -4.51 -8.04 63.39
N VAL A 761 -3.20 -7.97 63.12
CA VAL A 761 -2.18 -8.96 63.52
C VAL A 761 -2.39 -10.48 63.21
N SER A 762 -1.65 -10.95 62.19
CA SER A 762 -0.48 -11.85 62.37
C SER A 762 -0.53 -13.38 62.10
N THR A 763 0.62 -13.83 61.56
CA THR A 763 1.30 -15.14 61.72
C THR A 763 0.71 -16.43 61.15
N GLY A 764 1.53 -17.13 60.35
CA GLY A 764 1.31 -18.52 59.95
C GLY A 764 2.34 -19.00 58.92
N ALA A 765 3.57 -19.28 59.34
CA ALA A 765 4.64 -19.74 58.45
C ALA A 765 4.76 -21.27 58.43
N SER A 766 4.76 -21.90 57.24
CA SER A 766 5.32 -23.24 57.05
C SER A 766 5.70 -23.55 55.60
N LYS A 767 7.01 -23.75 55.38
CA LYS A 767 7.67 -24.89 54.69
C LYS A 767 6.75 -25.99 54.08
N SER A 768 7.13 -26.77 53.06
CA SER A 768 8.22 -26.73 52.05
C SER A 768 8.16 -28.04 51.24
N SER A 769 8.31 -28.03 49.92
CA SER A 769 8.79 -29.21 49.15
C SER A 769 9.18 -28.85 47.72
N ALA A 770 10.36 -29.27 47.29
CA ALA A 770 10.83 -29.25 45.91
C ALA A 770 11.10 -30.69 45.42
N SER A 771 11.62 -30.84 44.20
CA SER A 771 12.02 -32.12 43.53
C SER A 771 10.85 -32.89 42.88
N ALA A 772 10.97 -33.51 41.71
CA ALA A 772 12.02 -33.43 40.68
C ALA A 772 11.53 -33.93 39.29
N THR A 773 12.29 -33.51 38.28
CA THR A 773 12.62 -34.14 36.97
C THR A 773 12.04 -35.52 36.63
N VAL A 774 11.41 -35.60 35.44
CA VAL A 774 11.87 -36.40 34.28
C VAL A 774 11.80 -35.51 33.05
#